data_AF-A0A7R9HPW6-F1
#
_entry.id   AF-A0A7R9HPW6-F1
#
_cell.length_a   1.000
_cell.length_b   1.000
_cell.length_c   1.000
_cell.angle_alpha   90.00
_cell.angle_beta   90.00
_cell.angle_gamma   90.00
#
_symmetry.space_group_name_H-M   'P 1'
#
loop_
_entity.id
_entity.type
_entity.pdbx_description
1 polymer ?
#
loop_
_entity_poly.entity_id
_entity_poly.type
_entity_poly.pdbx_seq_one_letter_code
_entity_poly.pdbx_strand_id
1 'polypeptide(L)'
;MAAVSTLRKKKNKSQRLLQLANTSRNSPTHRSVKEIYTSMDVEHLELEAKATATKHVINMLQRPEQLEKVEQYKRRVVRKKASVEAMLKTAMQSQLDGVRVGLNQLQSALHDMQEIKQNLKWIEESFSSVPALNSKLQDVREENMRHSQYVTAMENLKHIFTVPESVEKTKQWINEGKLLHTHQCLTDLENSRDDLLYELYKLPNQAPADKIMLKAYFEDVEGLSQLLEKQLRLVVSRTLNTLRKEPTEIVTALRIIEREEKADAFALQRQRQSGFLPPGRPKRWREKALEVLEKSVAQRIEGTQVDERADDKMWLVRYLELTRQLILEDLRVVKTLCVPCFPPQYDIVNKFVNMYHTCLSAHLQELIQNGLEGNEYVSVLSWIMNTYSGPDLMQHPELNIDTSVIGPLLSNEVVEELQSLYLKNMERNYMDWMQKTLEKEKEDWRKGTAPEGDDQDGYFHTVAPVIIFQMIDQNLQVTKTISQELTFKALLLSMGQVTQYGKMYREAIVQFKIRHFEDRSQVPYFTHYIITIVNNCLHFVELAQQMKQLYWIPGLHDNEAASKLEALLSTFQFHFSTASPSPTTRLADLPPMGCPAFHLPYLAHSKSTLMGKCKTQSQYDREEVQTFTKAGEQSSNHGGM
;
A
#
# COMPACT_ATOMS: atom_id res chain seq x y z
N MET A 1 -12.25 -25.39 -14.90
CA MET A 1 -11.70 -25.62 -13.54
C MET A 1 -12.33 -26.81 -12.80
N ALA A 2 -13.64 -27.08 -12.93
CA ALA A 2 -14.29 -28.23 -12.28
C ALA A 2 -13.67 -29.60 -12.64
N ALA A 3 -13.36 -29.83 -13.93
CA ALA A 3 -12.76 -31.09 -14.40
C ALA A 3 -11.35 -31.36 -13.82
N VAL A 4 -10.52 -30.32 -13.71
CA VAL A 4 -9.15 -30.43 -13.15
C VAL A 4 -9.18 -30.67 -11.64
N SER A 5 -10.14 -30.05 -10.93
CA SER A 5 -10.35 -30.33 -9.50
C SER A 5 -10.82 -31.76 -9.25
N THR A 6 -11.63 -32.30 -10.17
CA THR A 6 -12.17 -33.66 -10.09
C THR A 6 -11.09 -34.70 -10.38
N LEU A 7 -10.19 -34.41 -11.33
CA LEU A 7 -9.03 -35.24 -11.63
C LEU A 7 -7.96 -35.20 -10.52
N ARG A 8 -7.70 -34.04 -9.90
CA ARG A 8 -6.83 -33.95 -8.71
C ARG A 8 -7.41 -34.70 -7.51
N LYS A 9 -8.73 -34.59 -7.27
CA LYS A 9 -9.42 -35.36 -6.22
C LYS A 9 -9.38 -36.87 -6.48
N LYS A 10 -9.54 -37.31 -7.74
CA LYS A 10 -9.41 -38.73 -8.12
C LYS A 10 -7.97 -39.24 -7.98
N LYS A 11 -6.97 -38.46 -8.40
CA LYS A 11 -5.54 -38.82 -8.26
C LYS A 11 -5.10 -38.93 -6.80
N ASN A 12 -5.54 -37.99 -5.94
CA ASN A 12 -5.27 -38.05 -4.49
C ASN A 12 -6.02 -39.21 -3.82
N LYS A 13 -7.23 -39.57 -4.29
CA LYS A 13 -7.97 -40.72 -3.78
C LYS A 13 -7.30 -42.04 -4.19
N SER A 14 -6.82 -42.16 -5.43
CA SER A 14 -6.05 -43.32 -5.90
C SER A 14 -4.69 -43.43 -5.21
N GLN A 15 -3.98 -42.33 -4.97
CA GLN A 15 -2.73 -42.35 -4.20
C GLN A 15 -2.95 -42.71 -2.74
N ARG A 16 -4.02 -42.23 -2.10
CA ARG A 16 -4.40 -42.66 -0.74
C ARG A 16 -4.81 -44.12 -0.68
N LEU A 17 -5.51 -44.64 -1.69
CA LEU A 17 -5.86 -46.07 -1.78
C LEU A 17 -4.62 -46.95 -2.00
N LEU A 18 -3.65 -46.49 -2.80
CA LEU A 18 -2.35 -47.16 -2.98
C LEU A 18 -1.49 -47.09 -1.71
N GLN A 19 -1.51 -45.97 -0.98
CA GLN A 19 -0.84 -45.85 0.32
C GLN A 19 -1.48 -46.78 1.35
N LEU A 20 -2.83 -46.84 1.42
CA LEU A 20 -3.58 -47.74 2.29
C LEU A 20 -3.33 -49.23 1.95
N ALA A 21 -3.27 -49.57 0.65
CA ALA A 21 -2.95 -50.93 0.19
C ALA A 21 -1.49 -51.33 0.50
N ASN A 22 -0.55 -50.39 0.42
CA ASN A 22 0.86 -50.65 0.76
C ASN A 22 1.12 -50.66 2.27
N THR A 23 0.39 -49.88 3.09
CA THR A 23 0.44 -49.99 4.55
C THR A 23 -0.19 -51.29 5.06
N SER A 24 -1.15 -51.86 4.33
CA SER A 24 -1.75 -53.15 4.68
C SER A 24 -0.85 -54.37 4.34
N ARG A 25 0.13 -54.22 3.43
CA ARG A 25 1.06 -55.30 3.05
C ARG A 25 2.27 -55.46 3.98
N ASN A 26 2.60 -54.46 4.80
CA ASN A 26 3.79 -54.46 5.66
C ASN A 26 3.50 -54.28 7.17
N SER A 27 2.30 -54.61 7.64
CA SER A 27 2.03 -54.66 9.10
C SER A 27 2.12 -56.11 9.63
N PRO A 28 2.94 -56.40 10.64
CA PRO A 28 2.98 -57.72 11.27
C PRO A 28 1.80 -57.83 12.25
N THR A 29 0.59 -57.96 11.73
CA THR A 29 -0.58 -58.37 12.53
C THR A 29 -1.42 -59.37 11.76
N HIS A 30 -0.80 -60.52 11.47
CA HIS A 30 -1.53 -61.78 11.37
C HIS A 30 -1.92 -62.25 12.79
N ARG A 31 -2.45 -61.34 13.64
CA ARG A 31 -3.24 -61.75 14.79
C ARG A 31 -4.61 -62.04 14.24
N SER A 32 -5.00 -63.29 14.32
CA SER A 32 -6.27 -63.75 13.75
C SER A 32 -7.39 -62.81 14.20
N VAL A 33 -8.27 -62.44 13.29
CA VAL A 33 -9.55 -61.74 13.60
C VAL A 33 -10.36 -62.51 14.67
N LYS A 34 -10.00 -63.78 14.91
CA LYS A 34 -10.45 -64.65 16.00
C LYS A 34 -10.07 -64.16 17.42
N GLU A 35 -8.98 -63.42 17.59
CA GLU A 35 -8.52 -62.96 18.92
C GLU A 35 -9.20 -61.66 19.39
N ILE A 36 -9.80 -60.88 18.49
CA ILE A 36 -10.54 -59.65 18.85
C ILE A 36 -11.98 -59.97 19.31
N TYR A 37 -12.52 -61.14 18.95
CA TYR A 37 -13.88 -61.55 19.32
C TYR A 37 -13.99 -62.19 20.72
N THR A 38 -12.88 -62.33 21.44
CA THR A 38 -12.84 -62.87 22.81
C THR A 38 -12.29 -61.83 23.77
N SER A 39 -13.15 -60.92 24.24
CA SER A 39 -13.03 -60.25 25.57
C SER A 39 -14.07 -59.13 25.84
N MET A 40 -15.25 -59.16 25.23
CA MET A 40 -16.42 -58.59 25.92
C MET A 40 -17.16 -59.75 26.57
N ASP A 41 -16.70 -60.11 27.76
CA ASP A 41 -17.39 -61.09 28.59
C ASP A 41 -18.74 -60.48 29.01
N VAL A 42 -19.78 -60.86 28.27
CA VAL A 42 -21.16 -60.38 28.47
C VAL A 42 -21.61 -60.69 29.89
N GLU A 43 -21.12 -61.79 30.48
CA GLU A 43 -21.42 -62.16 31.86
C GLU A 43 -20.80 -61.15 32.84
N HIS A 44 -19.55 -60.72 32.63
CA HIS A 44 -18.92 -59.70 33.46
C HIS A 44 -19.63 -58.33 33.38
N LEU A 45 -20.01 -57.90 32.17
CA LEU A 45 -20.77 -56.65 31.98
C LEU A 45 -22.17 -56.73 32.59
N GLU A 46 -22.81 -57.90 32.54
CA GLU A 46 -24.10 -58.13 33.18
C GLU A 46 -23.98 -58.09 34.72
N LEU A 47 -22.92 -58.67 35.27
CA LEU A 47 -22.62 -58.61 36.71
C LEU A 47 -22.35 -57.18 37.18
N GLU A 48 -21.55 -56.42 36.46
CA GLU A 48 -21.27 -55.00 36.76
C GLU A 48 -22.53 -54.13 36.66
N ALA A 49 -23.36 -54.35 35.63
CA ALA A 49 -24.64 -53.68 35.47
C ALA A 49 -25.62 -54.02 36.59
N LYS A 50 -25.70 -55.29 37.02
CA LYS A 50 -26.52 -55.72 38.17
C LYS A 50 -26.03 -55.11 39.48
N ALA A 51 -24.72 -55.08 39.71
CA ALA A 51 -24.13 -54.47 40.91
C ALA A 51 -24.42 -52.96 40.97
N THR A 52 -24.27 -52.27 39.83
CA THR A 52 -24.57 -50.83 39.70
C THR A 52 -26.06 -50.54 39.88
N ALA A 53 -26.94 -51.35 39.28
CA ALA A 53 -28.38 -51.25 39.45
C ALA A 53 -28.79 -51.46 40.91
N THR A 54 -28.19 -52.43 41.60
CA THR A 54 -28.43 -52.71 43.02
C THR A 54 -28.04 -51.52 43.89
N LYS A 55 -26.84 -50.95 43.69
CA LYS A 55 -26.41 -49.72 44.38
C LYS A 55 -27.36 -48.55 44.12
N HIS A 56 -27.84 -48.41 42.87
CA HIS A 56 -28.77 -47.35 42.50
C HIS A 56 -30.14 -47.50 43.20
N VAL A 57 -30.68 -48.72 43.28
CA VAL A 57 -31.93 -49.01 43.98
C VAL A 57 -31.80 -48.78 45.49
N ILE A 58 -30.69 -49.22 46.11
CA ILE A 58 -30.41 -48.98 47.54
C ILE A 58 -30.38 -47.47 47.84
N ASN A 59 -29.75 -46.66 46.98
CA ASN A 59 -29.70 -45.21 47.14
C ASN A 59 -31.06 -44.52 46.95
N MET A 60 -32.00 -45.12 46.20
CA MET A 60 -33.32 -44.55 45.93
C MET A 60 -34.36 -44.85 47.03
N LEU A 61 -34.16 -45.92 47.82
CA LEU A 61 -35.14 -46.43 48.81
C LEU A 61 -34.53 -46.49 50.22
N GLN A 62 -34.06 -45.35 50.74
CA GLN A 62 -33.40 -45.28 52.05
C GLN A 62 -34.37 -45.14 53.23
N ARG A 63 -35.61 -44.68 53.00
CA ARG A 63 -36.64 -44.48 54.05
C ARG A 63 -37.96 -45.20 53.71
N PRO A 64 -38.73 -45.70 54.70
CA PRO A 64 -39.96 -46.47 54.47
C PRO A 64 -41.02 -45.73 53.63
N GLU A 65 -41.17 -44.42 53.83
CA GLU A 65 -42.12 -43.58 53.07
C GLU A 65 -41.83 -43.51 51.56
N GLN A 66 -40.60 -43.82 51.14
CA GLN A 66 -40.22 -43.82 49.72
C GLN A 66 -40.73 -45.07 48.97
N LEU A 67 -41.22 -46.09 49.69
CA LEU A 67 -41.81 -47.30 49.11
C LEU A 67 -43.12 -47.01 48.34
N GLU A 68 -43.85 -45.96 48.71
CA GLU A 68 -45.07 -45.54 47.99
C GLU A 68 -44.77 -45.08 46.54
N LYS A 69 -43.55 -44.58 46.30
CA LYS A 69 -43.09 -44.09 44.98
C LYS A 69 -42.48 -45.18 44.10
N VAL A 70 -42.36 -46.42 44.59
CA VAL A 70 -41.77 -47.56 43.85
C VAL A 70 -42.48 -47.80 42.52
N GLU A 71 -43.81 -47.70 42.50
CA GLU A 71 -44.59 -47.92 41.28
C GLU A 71 -44.29 -46.83 40.22
N GLN A 72 -44.05 -45.59 40.66
CA GLN A 72 -43.62 -44.50 39.77
C GLN A 72 -42.20 -44.72 39.24
N TYR A 73 -41.26 -45.18 40.08
CA TYR A 73 -39.90 -45.52 39.66
C TYR A 73 -39.88 -46.72 38.71
N LYS A 74 -40.68 -47.75 38.96
CA LYS A 74 -40.86 -48.91 38.08
C LYS A 74 -41.35 -48.47 36.71
N ARG A 75 -42.38 -47.61 36.64
CA ARG A 75 -42.86 -47.04 35.36
C ARG A 75 -41.76 -46.25 34.64
N ARG A 76 -40.94 -45.46 35.36
CA ARG A 76 -39.82 -44.72 34.77
C ARG A 76 -38.74 -45.64 34.21
N VAL A 77 -38.36 -46.68 34.93
CA VAL A 77 -37.37 -47.67 34.48
C VAL A 77 -37.91 -48.46 33.30
N VAL A 78 -39.18 -48.87 33.30
CA VAL A 78 -39.82 -49.55 32.17
C VAL A 78 -39.83 -48.66 30.91
N ARG A 79 -40.15 -47.37 31.04
CA ARG A 79 -40.06 -46.43 29.91
C ARG A 79 -38.63 -46.26 29.40
N LYS A 80 -37.65 -46.13 30.31
CA LYS A 80 -36.23 -46.01 29.93
C LYS A 80 -35.73 -47.29 29.24
N LYS A 81 -36.11 -48.47 29.74
CA LYS A 81 -35.83 -49.77 29.13
C LYS A 81 -36.42 -49.84 27.72
N ALA A 82 -37.71 -49.53 27.55
CA ALA A 82 -38.36 -49.54 26.24
C ALA A 82 -37.70 -48.56 25.24
N SER A 83 -37.29 -47.38 25.72
CA SER A 83 -36.55 -46.41 24.89
C SER A 83 -35.16 -46.92 24.48
N VAL A 84 -34.40 -47.49 25.41
CA VAL A 84 -33.07 -48.07 25.12
C VAL A 84 -33.20 -49.28 24.20
N GLU A 85 -34.18 -50.16 24.41
CA GLU A 85 -34.45 -51.29 23.51
C GLU A 85 -34.83 -50.83 22.10
N ALA A 86 -35.65 -49.78 21.98
CA ALA A 86 -35.97 -49.21 20.66
C ALA A 86 -34.72 -48.63 19.98
N MET A 87 -33.91 -47.86 20.71
CA MET A 87 -32.65 -47.31 20.19
C MET A 87 -31.67 -48.42 19.77
N LEU A 88 -31.52 -49.47 20.58
CA LEU A 88 -30.67 -50.62 20.26
C LEU A 88 -31.17 -51.37 19.03
N LYS A 89 -32.49 -51.60 18.90
CA LYS A 89 -33.07 -52.22 17.70
C LYS A 89 -32.80 -51.40 16.45
N THR A 90 -33.00 -50.08 16.51
CA THR A 90 -32.71 -49.18 15.39
C THR A 90 -31.22 -49.16 15.05
N ALA A 91 -30.34 -49.10 16.06
CA ALA A 91 -28.90 -49.11 15.86
C ALA A 91 -28.40 -50.45 15.27
N MET A 92 -28.86 -51.58 15.81
CA MET A 92 -28.53 -52.91 15.29
C MET A 92 -29.04 -53.10 13.86
N GLN A 93 -30.29 -52.67 13.58
CA GLN A 93 -30.84 -52.72 12.23
C GLN A 93 -30.01 -51.88 11.27
N SER A 94 -29.65 -50.65 11.64
CA SER A 94 -28.79 -49.78 10.82
C SER A 94 -27.40 -50.37 10.57
N GLN A 95 -26.79 -51.03 11.56
CA GLN A 95 -25.49 -51.68 11.39
C GLN A 95 -25.60 -52.91 10.50
N LEU A 96 -26.62 -53.75 10.70
CA LEU A 96 -26.88 -54.93 9.86
C LEU A 96 -27.20 -54.55 8.41
N ASP A 97 -28.01 -53.50 8.20
CA ASP A 97 -28.29 -52.97 6.87
C ASP A 97 -27.02 -52.38 6.23
N GLY A 98 -26.18 -51.69 7.01
CA GLY A 98 -24.86 -51.23 6.56
C GLY A 98 -23.94 -52.37 6.13
N VAL A 99 -23.85 -53.44 6.92
CA VAL A 99 -23.06 -54.64 6.58
C VAL A 99 -23.63 -55.34 5.35
N ARG A 100 -24.95 -55.49 5.26
CA ARG A 100 -25.62 -56.12 4.12
C ARG A 100 -25.39 -55.34 2.83
N VAL A 101 -25.55 -54.02 2.87
CA VAL A 101 -25.26 -53.14 1.73
C VAL A 101 -23.77 -53.21 1.37
N GLY A 102 -22.88 -53.18 2.36
CA GLY A 102 -21.44 -53.32 2.14
C GLY A 102 -21.06 -54.65 1.47
N LEU A 103 -21.63 -55.77 1.93
CA LEU A 103 -21.41 -57.08 1.32
C LEU A 103 -21.95 -57.16 -0.11
N ASN A 104 -23.15 -56.64 -0.36
CA ASN A 104 -23.73 -56.59 -1.70
C ASN A 104 -22.88 -55.74 -2.65
N GLN A 105 -22.40 -54.58 -2.19
CA GLN A 105 -21.49 -53.73 -2.98
C GLN A 105 -20.17 -54.42 -3.27
N LEU A 106 -19.62 -55.17 -2.30
CA LEU A 106 -18.36 -55.88 -2.47
C LEU A 106 -18.51 -57.07 -3.42
N GLN A 107 -19.63 -57.78 -3.35
CA GLN A 107 -19.98 -58.84 -4.29
C GLN A 107 -20.18 -58.29 -5.71
N SER A 108 -20.87 -57.17 -5.86
CA SER A 108 -21.02 -56.49 -7.16
C SER A 108 -19.67 -56.05 -7.72
N ALA A 109 -18.83 -55.40 -6.92
CA ALA A 109 -17.49 -54.98 -7.36
C ALA A 109 -16.61 -56.17 -7.77
N LEU A 110 -16.73 -57.31 -7.08
CA LEU A 110 -16.02 -58.53 -7.45
C LEU A 110 -16.50 -59.08 -8.80
N HIS A 111 -17.81 -59.07 -9.03
CA HIS A 111 -18.39 -59.44 -10.32
C HIS A 111 -17.94 -58.50 -11.44
N ASP A 112 -18.03 -57.19 -11.24
CA ASP A 112 -17.59 -56.17 -12.20
C ASP A 112 -16.10 -56.34 -12.54
N MET A 113 -15.25 -56.63 -11.55
CA MET A 113 -13.83 -56.89 -11.78
C MET A 113 -13.57 -58.16 -12.61
N GLN A 114 -14.36 -59.22 -12.38
CA GLN A 114 -14.28 -60.44 -13.18
C GLN A 114 -14.71 -60.17 -14.62
N GLU A 115 -15.80 -59.43 -14.82
CA GLU A 115 -16.30 -59.04 -16.12
C GLU A 115 -15.29 -58.16 -16.87
N ILE A 116 -14.73 -57.13 -16.22
CA ILE A 116 -13.68 -56.26 -16.79
C ILE A 116 -12.46 -57.10 -17.19
N LYS A 117 -12.05 -58.08 -16.37
CA LYS A 117 -10.94 -58.97 -16.69
C LYS A 117 -11.24 -59.84 -17.91
N GLN A 118 -12.47 -60.38 -18.00
CA GLN A 118 -12.92 -61.17 -19.15
C GLN A 118 -12.94 -60.31 -20.42
N ASN A 119 -13.48 -59.09 -20.33
CA ASN A 119 -13.56 -58.13 -21.44
C ASN A 119 -12.18 -57.68 -21.89
N LEU A 120 -11.23 -57.41 -20.97
CA LEU A 120 -9.85 -57.09 -21.30
C LEU A 120 -9.15 -58.23 -22.01
N LYS A 121 -9.36 -59.47 -21.56
CA LYS A 121 -8.81 -60.65 -22.22
C LYS A 121 -9.40 -60.84 -23.63
N TRP A 122 -10.71 -60.67 -23.76
CA TRP A 122 -11.38 -60.73 -25.06
C TRP A 122 -10.91 -59.62 -26.00
N ILE A 123 -10.68 -58.40 -25.50
CA ILE A 123 -10.05 -57.30 -26.23
C ILE A 123 -8.66 -57.72 -26.72
N GLU A 124 -7.78 -58.19 -25.83
CA GLU A 124 -6.42 -58.62 -26.17
C GLU A 124 -6.42 -59.73 -27.24
N GLU A 125 -7.28 -60.74 -27.08
CA GLU A 125 -7.45 -61.83 -28.04
C GLU A 125 -7.98 -61.31 -29.39
N SER A 126 -8.93 -60.37 -29.39
CA SER A 126 -9.48 -59.76 -30.62
C SER A 126 -8.48 -58.84 -31.34
N PHE A 127 -7.61 -58.16 -30.59
CA PHE A 127 -6.56 -57.31 -31.16
C PHE A 127 -5.33 -58.11 -31.61
N SER A 128 -5.21 -59.39 -31.24
CA SER A 128 -4.07 -60.23 -31.63
C SER A 128 -3.95 -60.43 -33.15
N SER A 129 -5.06 -60.38 -33.89
CA SER A 129 -5.10 -60.43 -35.35
C SER A 129 -4.84 -59.07 -36.03
N VAL A 130 -4.90 -57.95 -35.30
CA VAL A 130 -4.78 -56.60 -35.87
C VAL A 130 -3.39 -56.30 -36.44
N PRO A 131 -2.26 -56.73 -35.85
CA PRO A 131 -0.93 -56.55 -36.47
C PRO A 131 -0.82 -57.23 -37.84
N ALA A 132 -1.38 -58.43 -37.99
CA ALA A 132 -1.40 -59.16 -39.26
C ALA A 132 -2.38 -58.55 -40.27
N LEU A 133 -3.46 -57.92 -39.81
CA LEU A 133 -4.38 -57.17 -40.66
C LEU A 133 -3.77 -55.83 -41.12
N ASN A 134 -3.03 -55.15 -40.23
CA ASN A 134 -2.34 -53.89 -40.51
C ASN A 134 -1.26 -54.08 -41.56
N SER A 135 -0.54 -55.20 -41.57
CA SER A 135 0.41 -55.51 -42.64
C SER A 135 -0.30 -55.84 -43.97
N LYS A 136 -1.42 -56.58 -43.95
CA LYS A 136 -2.20 -56.90 -45.16
C LYS A 136 -2.90 -55.70 -45.79
N LEU A 137 -3.36 -54.74 -44.97
CA LEU A 137 -4.06 -53.54 -45.42
C LEU A 137 -3.13 -52.34 -45.60
N GLN A 138 -1.80 -52.56 -45.60
CA GLN A 138 -0.82 -51.50 -45.74
C GLN A 138 -1.05 -50.69 -47.03
N ASP A 139 -1.25 -51.36 -48.17
CA ASP A 139 -1.48 -50.71 -49.47
C ASP A 139 -2.78 -49.88 -49.48
N VAL A 140 -3.86 -50.41 -48.91
CA VAL A 140 -5.15 -49.70 -48.79
C VAL A 140 -5.02 -48.49 -47.87
N ARG A 141 -4.21 -48.61 -46.81
CA ARG A 141 -3.96 -47.51 -45.88
C ARG A 141 -3.10 -46.42 -46.51
N GLU A 142 -2.12 -46.79 -47.33
CA GLU A 142 -1.32 -45.84 -48.11
C GLU A 142 -2.19 -45.10 -49.13
N GLU A 143 -3.06 -45.81 -49.86
CA GLU A 143 -4.02 -45.17 -50.77
C GLU A 143 -5.06 -44.32 -50.05
N ASN A 144 -5.57 -44.77 -48.89
CA ASN A 144 -6.46 -43.95 -48.07
C ASN A 144 -5.74 -42.72 -47.49
N MET A 145 -4.46 -42.82 -47.14
CA MET A 145 -3.64 -41.67 -46.74
C MET A 145 -3.50 -40.69 -47.90
N ARG A 146 -3.22 -41.16 -49.12
CA ARG A 146 -3.17 -40.31 -50.31
C ARG A 146 -4.52 -39.65 -50.57
N HIS A 147 -5.62 -40.40 -50.52
CA HIS A 147 -6.97 -39.87 -50.71
C HIS A 147 -7.32 -38.83 -49.64
N SER A 148 -7.03 -39.12 -48.36
CA SER A 148 -7.23 -38.18 -47.25
C SER A 148 -6.38 -36.91 -47.43
N GLN A 149 -5.16 -37.03 -47.93
CA GLN A 149 -4.31 -35.88 -48.29
C GLN A 149 -4.92 -35.06 -49.41
N TYR A 150 -5.45 -35.69 -50.47
CA TYR A 150 -6.13 -35.00 -51.56
C TYR A 150 -7.42 -34.31 -51.12
N VAL A 151 -8.22 -34.95 -50.26
CA VAL A 151 -9.44 -34.35 -49.69
C VAL A 151 -9.07 -33.13 -48.86
N THR A 152 -8.08 -33.25 -47.97
CA THR A 152 -7.57 -32.12 -47.17
C THR A 152 -7.04 -31.00 -48.07
N ALA A 153 -6.33 -31.35 -49.16
CA ALA A 153 -5.86 -30.38 -50.14
C ALA A 153 -7.02 -29.69 -50.89
N MET A 154 -8.07 -30.41 -51.27
CA MET A 154 -9.27 -29.83 -51.91
C MET A 154 -10.03 -28.89 -50.97
N GLU A 155 -10.17 -29.25 -49.70
CA GLU A 155 -10.78 -28.40 -48.67
C GLU A 155 -9.96 -27.11 -48.47
N ASN A 156 -8.64 -27.26 -48.31
CA ASN A 156 -7.72 -26.12 -48.17
C ASN A 156 -7.68 -25.23 -49.42
N LEU A 157 -7.80 -25.79 -50.63
CA LEU A 157 -7.88 -25.05 -51.89
C LEU A 157 -9.09 -24.09 -51.92
N LYS A 158 -10.25 -24.54 -51.44
CA LYS A 158 -11.45 -23.69 -51.33
C LYS A 158 -11.18 -22.48 -50.44
N HIS A 159 -10.50 -22.68 -49.32
CA HIS A 159 -10.14 -21.60 -48.41
C HIS A 159 -9.15 -20.63 -49.05
N ILE A 160 -8.11 -21.13 -49.74
CA ILE A 160 -7.12 -20.32 -50.46
C ILE A 160 -7.80 -19.35 -51.43
N PHE A 161 -8.69 -19.81 -52.32
CA PHE A 161 -9.33 -18.91 -53.29
C PHE A 161 -10.20 -17.81 -52.66
N THR A 162 -10.70 -18.02 -51.44
CA THR A 162 -11.53 -17.05 -50.73
C THR A 162 -10.75 -16.06 -49.87
N VAL A 163 -9.42 -16.22 -49.72
CA VAL A 163 -8.59 -15.37 -48.86
C VAL A 163 -8.65 -13.89 -49.26
N PRO A 164 -8.44 -13.49 -50.54
CA PRO A 164 -8.43 -12.07 -50.90
C PRO A 164 -9.76 -11.36 -50.63
N GLU A 165 -10.88 -12.01 -50.96
CA GLU A 165 -12.22 -11.49 -50.68
C GLU A 165 -12.49 -11.37 -49.17
N SER A 166 -12.11 -12.40 -48.41
CA SER A 166 -12.25 -12.42 -46.95
C SER A 166 -11.39 -11.35 -46.27
N VAL A 167 -10.18 -11.10 -46.80
CA VAL A 167 -9.29 -10.04 -46.32
C VAL A 167 -9.94 -8.67 -46.53
N GLU A 168 -10.45 -8.39 -47.73
CA GLU A 168 -11.09 -7.10 -48.04
C GLU A 168 -12.34 -6.87 -47.20
N LYS A 169 -13.18 -7.91 -47.04
CA LYS A 169 -14.36 -7.87 -46.16
C LYS A 169 -13.98 -7.62 -44.69
N THR A 170 -12.88 -8.22 -44.24
CA THR A 170 -12.36 -8.01 -42.88
C THR A 170 -11.87 -6.59 -42.68
N LYS A 171 -11.21 -5.98 -43.68
CA LYS A 171 -10.83 -4.56 -43.68
C LYS A 171 -12.06 -3.65 -43.54
N GLN A 172 -13.14 -3.95 -44.28
CA GLN A 172 -14.41 -3.20 -44.17
C GLN A 172 -15.01 -3.29 -42.77
N TRP A 173 -15.08 -4.49 -42.17
CA TRP A 173 -15.59 -4.66 -40.80
C TRP A 173 -14.75 -3.96 -39.74
N ILE A 174 -13.43 -3.86 -39.94
CA ILE A 174 -12.55 -3.07 -39.08
C ILE A 174 -12.94 -1.59 -39.14
N ASN A 175 -13.15 -1.05 -40.34
CA ASN A 175 -13.53 0.34 -40.54
C ASN A 175 -14.93 0.65 -39.97
N GLU A 176 -15.86 -0.32 -40.01
CA GLU A 176 -17.20 -0.23 -39.43
C GLU A 176 -17.24 -0.47 -37.91
N GLY A 177 -16.11 -0.82 -37.27
CA GLY A 177 -16.06 -1.09 -35.83
C GLY A 177 -16.67 -2.45 -35.40
N LYS A 178 -16.93 -3.37 -36.33
CA LYS A 178 -17.53 -4.69 -36.06
C LYS A 178 -16.49 -5.71 -35.57
N LEU A 179 -15.85 -5.42 -34.43
CA LEU A 179 -14.67 -6.14 -33.92
C LEU A 179 -14.84 -7.66 -33.79
N LEU A 180 -16.04 -8.15 -33.47
CA LEU A 180 -16.29 -9.59 -33.32
C LEU A 180 -16.29 -10.34 -34.65
N HIS A 181 -16.90 -9.75 -35.68
CA HIS A 181 -16.93 -10.33 -37.02
C HIS A 181 -15.52 -10.29 -37.62
N THR A 182 -14.80 -9.18 -37.40
CA THR A 182 -13.37 -9.08 -37.72
C THR A 182 -12.57 -10.18 -37.04
N HIS A 183 -12.70 -10.36 -35.72
CA HIS A 183 -11.95 -11.37 -34.98
C HIS A 183 -12.23 -12.79 -35.47
N GLN A 184 -13.51 -13.11 -35.74
CA GLN A 184 -13.91 -14.41 -36.26
C GLN A 184 -13.25 -14.69 -37.62
N CYS A 185 -13.40 -13.77 -38.57
CA CYS A 185 -12.85 -13.97 -39.92
C CYS A 185 -11.32 -13.98 -39.92
N LEU A 186 -10.68 -13.14 -39.10
CA LEU A 186 -9.23 -13.17 -38.91
C LEU A 186 -8.79 -14.52 -38.33
N THR A 187 -9.51 -15.08 -37.36
CA THR A 187 -9.21 -16.39 -36.78
C THR A 187 -9.30 -17.49 -37.83
N ASP A 188 -10.32 -17.46 -38.69
CA ASP A 188 -10.48 -18.45 -39.78
C ASP A 188 -9.33 -18.35 -40.80
N LEU A 189 -8.89 -17.13 -41.13
CA LEU A 189 -7.75 -16.87 -42.01
C LEU A 189 -6.42 -17.32 -41.38
N GLU A 190 -6.20 -17.00 -40.10
CA GLU A 190 -5.01 -17.43 -39.34
C GLU A 190 -4.96 -18.96 -39.21
N ASN A 191 -6.07 -19.62 -38.87
CA ASN A 191 -6.14 -21.08 -38.80
C ASN A 191 -5.82 -21.72 -40.15
N SER A 192 -6.40 -21.22 -41.24
CA SER A 192 -6.14 -21.73 -42.60
C SER A 192 -4.65 -21.62 -42.97
N ARG A 193 -4.03 -20.47 -42.66
CA ARG A 193 -2.59 -20.25 -42.84
C ARG A 193 -1.76 -21.22 -41.99
N ASP A 194 -2.11 -21.34 -40.71
CA ASP A 194 -1.33 -22.09 -39.73
C ASP A 194 -1.41 -23.60 -39.98
N ASP A 195 -2.56 -24.11 -40.43
CA ASP A 195 -2.74 -25.52 -40.82
C ASP A 195 -1.92 -25.84 -42.08
N LEU A 196 -1.93 -24.96 -43.10
CA LEU A 196 -1.08 -25.11 -44.29
C LEU A 196 0.42 -25.09 -43.95
N LEU A 197 0.83 -24.16 -43.07
CA LEU A 197 2.21 -24.09 -42.61
C LEU A 197 2.60 -25.31 -41.76
N TYR A 198 1.67 -25.87 -41.00
CA TYR A 198 1.91 -27.07 -40.20
C TYR A 198 2.04 -28.32 -41.07
N GLU A 199 1.20 -28.49 -42.10
CA GLU A 199 1.34 -29.59 -43.05
C GLU A 199 2.66 -29.48 -43.84
N LEU A 200 3.05 -28.27 -44.26
CA LEU A 200 4.37 -28.04 -44.85
C LEU A 200 5.51 -28.40 -43.87
N TYR A 201 5.35 -28.07 -42.59
CA TYR A 201 6.35 -28.36 -41.55
C TYR A 201 6.58 -29.87 -41.35
N LYS A 202 5.54 -30.72 -41.51
CA LYS A 202 5.67 -32.17 -41.37
C LYS A 202 6.48 -32.84 -42.49
N LEU A 203 6.61 -32.19 -43.65
CA LEU A 203 7.27 -32.78 -44.80
C LEU A 203 8.81 -32.79 -44.59
N PRO A 204 9.50 -33.93 -44.84
CA PRO A 204 10.93 -34.08 -44.58
C PRO A 204 11.84 -33.31 -45.56
N ASN A 205 11.34 -32.89 -46.73
CA ASN A 205 12.08 -32.11 -47.74
C ASN A 205 11.30 -30.83 -48.10
N GLN A 206 11.41 -29.80 -47.25
CA GLN A 206 10.76 -28.51 -47.49
C GLN A 206 11.54 -27.70 -48.53
N ALA A 207 10.95 -27.43 -49.69
CA ALA A 207 11.50 -26.43 -50.59
C ALA A 207 11.33 -25.04 -49.93
N PRO A 208 12.40 -24.26 -49.74
CA PRO A 208 12.31 -22.94 -49.11
C PRO A 208 11.39 -21.98 -49.90
N ALA A 209 11.23 -22.20 -51.21
CA ALA A 209 10.33 -21.45 -52.08
C ALA A 209 8.86 -21.56 -51.66
N ASP A 210 8.37 -22.75 -51.29
CA ASP A 210 6.97 -22.98 -50.92
C ASP A 210 6.60 -22.24 -49.63
N LYS A 211 7.55 -22.21 -48.68
CA LYS A 211 7.42 -21.45 -47.44
C LYS A 211 7.37 -19.94 -47.69
N ILE A 212 8.16 -19.44 -48.63
CA ILE A 212 8.17 -18.02 -49.01
C ILE A 212 6.86 -17.65 -49.73
N MET A 213 6.40 -18.50 -50.64
CA MET A 213 5.15 -18.30 -51.38
C MET A 213 3.93 -18.22 -50.44
N LEU A 214 3.81 -19.17 -49.51
CA LEU A 214 2.72 -19.16 -48.52
C LEU A 214 2.79 -17.93 -47.61
N LYS A 215 3.99 -17.52 -47.19
CA LYS A 215 4.15 -16.30 -46.39
C LYS A 215 3.72 -15.05 -47.16
N ALA A 216 4.10 -14.91 -48.42
CA ALA A 216 3.71 -13.78 -49.26
C ALA A 216 2.19 -13.77 -49.49
N TYR A 217 1.58 -14.94 -49.69
CA TYR A 217 0.13 -15.04 -49.91
C TYR A 217 -0.70 -14.59 -48.70
N PHE A 218 -0.24 -14.90 -47.48
CA PHE A 218 -0.93 -14.55 -46.24
C PHE A 218 -0.38 -13.29 -45.56
N GLU A 219 0.43 -12.49 -46.25
CA GLU A 219 1.03 -11.27 -45.69
C GLU A 219 -0.05 -10.26 -45.23
N ASP A 220 -1.10 -10.11 -46.02
CA ASP A 220 -2.23 -9.23 -45.68
C ASP A 220 -2.96 -9.64 -44.40
N VAL A 221 -2.93 -10.92 -44.02
CA VAL A 221 -3.54 -11.42 -42.78
C VAL A 221 -2.78 -10.92 -41.55
N GLU A 222 -1.46 -10.81 -41.64
CA GLU A 222 -0.65 -10.20 -40.59
C GLU A 222 -0.98 -8.70 -40.45
N GLY A 223 -1.17 -8.01 -41.58
CA GLY A 223 -1.63 -6.62 -41.61
C GLY A 223 -3.01 -6.44 -40.95
N LEU A 224 -3.95 -7.35 -41.21
CA LEU A 224 -5.27 -7.35 -40.55
C LEU A 224 -5.18 -7.56 -39.03
N SER A 225 -4.32 -8.48 -38.59
CA SER A 225 -4.07 -8.71 -37.16
C SER A 225 -3.55 -7.46 -36.47
N GLN A 226 -2.62 -6.74 -37.09
CA GLN A 226 -2.11 -5.46 -36.59
C GLN A 226 -3.17 -4.35 -36.58
N LEU A 227 -4.03 -4.29 -37.59
CA LEU A 227 -5.14 -3.32 -37.64
C LEU A 227 -6.17 -3.59 -36.54
N LEU A 228 -6.55 -4.85 -36.32
CA LEU A 228 -7.44 -5.23 -35.22
C LEU A 228 -6.80 -4.90 -33.86
N GLU A 229 -5.50 -5.20 -33.71
CA GLU A 229 -4.76 -4.85 -32.50
C GLU A 229 -4.79 -3.33 -32.24
N LYS A 230 -4.57 -2.49 -33.26
CA LYS A 230 -4.67 -1.03 -33.15
C LYS A 230 -6.07 -0.57 -32.72
N GLN A 231 -7.13 -1.14 -33.29
CA GLN A 231 -8.50 -0.82 -32.88
C GLN A 231 -8.78 -1.23 -31.43
N LEU A 232 -8.33 -2.42 -31.02
CA LEU A 232 -8.47 -2.86 -29.63
C LEU A 232 -7.71 -1.94 -28.66
N ARG A 233 -6.50 -1.49 -29.02
CA ARG A 233 -5.77 -0.50 -28.21
C ARG A 233 -6.52 0.81 -28.07
N LEU A 234 -7.16 1.30 -29.13
CA LEU A 234 -7.96 2.53 -29.09
C LEU A 234 -9.17 2.40 -28.16
N VAL A 235 -9.86 1.27 -28.21
CA VAL A 235 -11.00 0.98 -27.32
C VAL A 235 -10.53 0.87 -25.86
N VAL A 236 -9.44 0.14 -25.62
CA VAL A 236 -8.87 -0.03 -24.27
C VAL A 236 -8.34 1.29 -23.71
N SER A 237 -7.69 2.15 -24.50
CA SER A 237 -7.17 3.43 -24.01
C SER A 237 -8.27 4.37 -23.53
N ARG A 238 -9.50 4.21 -24.06
CA ARG A 238 -10.67 5.01 -23.69
C ARG A 238 -11.57 4.36 -22.64
N THR A 239 -11.13 3.27 -21.99
CA THR A 239 -11.92 2.45 -21.07
C THR A 239 -12.77 3.26 -20.09
N LEU A 240 -12.17 4.19 -19.34
CA LEU A 240 -12.89 4.97 -18.32
C LEU A 240 -13.98 5.88 -18.91
N ASN A 241 -13.78 6.40 -20.13
CA ASN A 241 -14.76 7.25 -20.82
C ASN A 241 -15.86 6.40 -21.47
N THR A 242 -15.48 5.30 -22.11
CA THR A 242 -16.41 4.39 -22.79
C THR A 242 -17.31 3.67 -21.81
N LEU A 243 -16.83 3.24 -20.64
CA LEU A 243 -17.66 2.57 -19.62
C LEU A 243 -18.81 3.44 -19.10
N ARG A 244 -18.67 4.77 -19.11
CA ARG A 244 -19.75 5.69 -18.71
C ARG A 244 -20.86 5.79 -19.76
N LYS A 245 -20.57 5.47 -21.03
CA LYS A 245 -21.50 5.60 -22.17
C LYS A 245 -22.00 4.24 -22.65
N GLU A 246 -21.07 3.35 -22.99
CA GLU A 246 -21.33 2.07 -23.63
C GLU A 246 -20.37 0.97 -23.13
N PRO A 247 -20.69 0.29 -22.01
CA PRO A 247 -19.84 -0.77 -21.46
C PRO A 247 -19.63 -1.99 -22.37
N THR A 248 -20.56 -2.23 -23.30
CA THR A 248 -20.57 -3.37 -24.22
C THR A 248 -19.37 -3.38 -25.17
N GLU A 249 -18.85 -2.21 -25.56
CA GLU A 249 -17.64 -2.11 -26.39
C GLU A 249 -16.40 -2.66 -25.67
N ILE A 250 -16.23 -2.31 -24.39
CA ILE A 250 -15.10 -2.78 -23.57
C ILE A 250 -15.19 -4.28 -23.34
N VAL A 251 -16.37 -4.78 -22.98
CA VAL A 251 -16.59 -6.24 -22.80
C VAL A 251 -16.28 -6.99 -24.10
N THR A 252 -16.63 -6.41 -25.25
CA THR A 252 -16.34 -7.00 -26.56
C THR A 252 -14.84 -7.07 -26.83
N ALA A 253 -14.10 -5.97 -26.59
CA ALA A 253 -12.65 -5.94 -26.73
C ALA A 253 -11.95 -6.93 -25.79
N LEU A 254 -12.34 -6.96 -24.50
CA LEU A 254 -11.80 -7.90 -23.51
C LEU A 254 -12.10 -9.36 -23.87
N ARG A 255 -13.28 -9.64 -24.42
CA ARG A 255 -13.63 -10.99 -24.89
C ARG A 255 -12.73 -11.45 -26.03
N ILE A 256 -12.36 -10.56 -26.94
CA ILE A 256 -11.41 -10.84 -28.02
C ILE A 256 -10.02 -11.12 -27.42
N ILE A 257 -9.54 -10.25 -26.52
CA ILE A 257 -8.25 -10.43 -25.84
C ILE A 257 -8.18 -11.79 -25.12
N GLU A 258 -9.21 -12.16 -24.35
CA GLU A 258 -9.23 -13.45 -23.65
C GLU A 258 -9.30 -14.68 -24.57
N ARG A 259 -9.88 -14.53 -25.77
CA ARG A 259 -9.86 -15.60 -26.78
C ARG A 259 -8.46 -15.76 -27.37
N GLU A 260 -7.78 -14.65 -27.65
CA GLU A 260 -6.42 -14.66 -28.16
C GLU A 260 -5.41 -15.21 -27.17
N GLU A 261 -5.54 -14.89 -25.87
CA GLU A 261 -4.69 -15.48 -24.82
C GLU A 261 -4.88 -17.00 -24.70
N LYS A 262 -6.11 -17.49 -24.90
CA LYS A 262 -6.38 -18.94 -24.96
C LYS A 262 -5.76 -19.59 -26.20
N ALA A 263 -5.83 -18.92 -27.34
CA ALA A 263 -5.20 -19.38 -28.58
C ALA A 263 -3.66 -19.43 -28.44
N ASP A 264 -3.06 -18.41 -27.82
CA ASP A 264 -1.63 -18.37 -27.48
C ASP A 264 -1.24 -19.55 -26.59
N ALA A 265 -2.00 -19.82 -25.53
CA ALA A 265 -1.75 -20.95 -24.63
C ALA A 265 -1.84 -22.31 -25.34
N PHE A 266 -2.82 -22.47 -26.24
CA PHE A 266 -2.99 -23.68 -27.04
C PHE A 266 -1.86 -23.87 -28.06
N ALA A 267 -1.43 -22.79 -28.72
CA ALA A 267 -0.31 -22.81 -29.66
C ALA A 267 1.00 -23.21 -28.95
N LEU A 268 1.27 -22.65 -27.76
CA LEU A 268 2.43 -23.02 -26.94
C LEU A 268 2.36 -24.49 -26.47
N GLN A 269 1.16 -25.00 -26.15
CA GLN A 269 0.99 -26.41 -25.81
C GLN A 269 1.26 -27.32 -27.02
N ARG A 270 0.76 -26.95 -28.20
CA ARG A 270 0.99 -27.69 -29.46
C ARG A 270 2.48 -27.70 -29.82
N GLN A 271 3.17 -26.57 -29.66
CA GLN A 271 4.62 -26.48 -29.89
C GLN A 271 5.41 -27.49 -29.04
N ARG A 272 5.02 -27.72 -27.78
CA ARG A 272 5.68 -28.72 -26.92
C ARG A 272 5.53 -30.15 -27.44
N GLN A 273 4.47 -30.43 -28.20
CA GLN A 273 4.19 -31.76 -28.75
C GLN A 273 4.75 -31.94 -30.15
N SER A 274 4.62 -30.92 -31.02
CA SER A 274 4.97 -31.02 -32.44
C SER A 274 6.23 -30.27 -32.84
N GLY A 275 6.80 -29.42 -31.99
CA GLY A 275 7.90 -28.51 -32.32
C GLY A 275 7.51 -27.30 -33.17
N PHE A 276 6.28 -27.25 -33.69
CA PHE A 276 5.78 -26.18 -34.54
C PHE A 276 5.08 -25.08 -33.74
N LEU A 277 5.44 -23.83 -34.02
CA LEU A 277 4.76 -22.64 -33.49
C LEU A 277 4.29 -21.77 -34.68
N PRO A 278 3.01 -21.41 -34.73
CA PRO A 278 2.51 -20.50 -35.76
C PRO A 278 3.23 -19.14 -35.77
N PRO A 279 3.39 -18.53 -36.95
CA PRO A 279 3.98 -17.20 -37.05
C PRO A 279 3.09 -16.16 -36.34
N GLY A 280 3.73 -15.24 -35.59
CA GLY A 280 3.03 -14.17 -34.85
C GLY A 280 2.49 -14.59 -33.48
N ARG A 281 2.65 -15.86 -33.06
CA ARG A 281 2.25 -16.36 -31.72
C ARG A 281 3.47 -16.55 -30.81
N PRO A 282 3.36 -16.31 -29.48
CA PRO A 282 2.21 -15.73 -28.79
C PRO A 282 2.08 -14.21 -29.03
N LYS A 283 0.85 -13.71 -29.17
CA LYS A 283 0.56 -12.28 -29.40
C LYS A 283 0.60 -11.43 -28.13
N ARG A 284 0.27 -12.03 -26.97
CA ARG A 284 0.26 -11.39 -25.64
C ARG A 284 -0.59 -10.12 -25.55
N TRP A 285 -1.80 -10.16 -26.10
CA TRP A 285 -2.68 -8.99 -26.14
C TRP A 285 -3.15 -8.53 -24.76
N ARG A 286 -3.17 -9.40 -23.75
CA ARG A 286 -3.48 -9.00 -22.37
C ARG A 286 -2.42 -8.06 -21.80
N GLU A 287 -1.15 -8.40 -21.96
CA GLU A 287 -0.02 -7.58 -21.50
C GLU A 287 -0.06 -6.20 -22.16
N LYS A 288 -0.17 -6.17 -23.49
CA LYS A 288 -0.32 -4.94 -24.28
C LYS A 288 -1.54 -4.11 -23.90
N ALA A 289 -2.66 -4.74 -23.54
CA ALA A 289 -3.85 -4.02 -23.09
C ALA A 289 -3.61 -3.34 -21.75
N LEU A 290 -2.92 -3.99 -20.81
CA LEU A 290 -2.56 -3.39 -19.52
C LEU A 290 -1.58 -2.23 -19.68
N GLU A 291 -0.59 -2.34 -20.56
CA GLU A 291 0.32 -1.23 -20.91
C GLU A 291 -0.43 -0.02 -21.49
N VAL A 292 -1.46 -0.27 -22.30
CA VAL A 292 -2.28 0.80 -22.88
C VAL A 292 -3.15 1.48 -21.82
N LEU A 293 -3.66 0.72 -20.83
CA LEU A 293 -4.36 1.29 -19.69
C LEU A 293 -3.43 2.18 -18.86
N GLU A 294 -2.21 1.72 -18.59
CA GLU A 294 -1.20 2.48 -17.85
C GLU A 294 -0.84 3.79 -18.58
N LYS A 295 -0.58 3.73 -19.89
CA LYS A 295 -0.34 4.93 -20.71
C LYS A 295 -1.53 5.89 -20.72
N SER A 296 -2.76 5.36 -20.73
CA SER A 296 -3.97 6.19 -20.64
C SER A 296 -4.05 6.90 -19.28
N VAL A 297 -3.72 6.21 -18.18
CA VAL A 297 -3.66 6.82 -16.84
C VAL A 297 -2.59 7.92 -16.79
N ALA A 298 -1.39 7.67 -17.30
CA ALA A 298 -0.32 8.68 -17.35
C ALA A 298 -0.75 9.95 -18.12
N GLN A 299 -1.31 9.77 -19.32
CA GLN A 299 -1.80 10.88 -20.15
C GLN A 299 -2.91 11.69 -19.47
N ARG A 300 -3.75 11.05 -18.64
CA ARG A 300 -4.79 11.75 -17.88
C ARG A 300 -4.20 12.61 -16.76
N ILE A 301 -3.19 12.12 -16.05
CA ILE A 301 -2.49 12.87 -15.00
C ILE A 301 -1.75 14.07 -15.62
N GLU A 302 -0.99 13.86 -16.70
CA GLU A 302 -0.30 14.92 -17.43
C GLU A 302 -1.29 15.96 -17.98
N GLY A 303 -2.38 15.50 -18.60
CA GLY A 303 -3.43 16.36 -19.15
C GLY A 303 -4.26 17.12 -18.12
N THR A 304 -4.02 16.92 -16.81
CA THR A 304 -4.67 17.68 -15.72
C THR A 304 -4.00 19.02 -15.48
N GLN A 305 -2.77 19.22 -15.96
CA GLN A 305 -2.08 20.50 -15.85
C GLN A 305 -2.70 21.50 -16.84
N VAL A 306 -3.47 22.44 -16.28
CA VAL A 306 -4.16 23.50 -17.06
C VAL A 306 -3.33 24.78 -17.12
N ASP A 307 -2.60 25.09 -16.06
CA ASP A 307 -1.85 26.34 -15.91
C ASP A 307 -0.34 26.08 -15.92
N GLU A 308 0.41 27.00 -16.53
CA GLU A 308 1.87 27.05 -16.36
C GLU A 308 2.23 27.86 -15.11
N ARG A 309 3.42 27.59 -14.56
CA ARG A 309 3.98 28.34 -13.43
C ARG A 309 4.02 29.86 -13.66
N ALA A 310 4.18 30.28 -14.92
CA ALA A 310 4.22 31.69 -15.30
C ALA A 310 2.85 32.39 -15.18
N ASP A 311 1.76 31.65 -15.29
CA ASP A 311 0.41 32.19 -15.42
C ASP A 311 -0.29 32.39 -14.06
N ASP A 312 -0.09 31.47 -13.11
CA ASP A 312 -0.73 31.54 -11.78
C ASP A 312 0.24 31.13 -10.65
N LYS A 313 0.36 31.96 -9.62
CA LYS A 313 1.16 31.65 -8.43
C LYS A 313 0.62 30.47 -7.61
N MET A 314 -0.65 30.11 -7.82
CA MET A 314 -1.31 28.96 -7.19
C MET A 314 -1.46 27.76 -8.14
N TRP A 315 -0.77 27.76 -9.29
CA TRP A 315 -0.87 26.71 -10.31
C TRP A 315 -0.73 25.30 -9.70
N LEU A 316 0.23 25.09 -8.79
CA LEU A 316 0.51 23.79 -8.22
C LEU A 316 -0.60 23.32 -7.27
N VAL A 317 -1.16 24.24 -6.47
CA VAL A 317 -2.29 23.93 -5.58
C VAL A 317 -3.51 23.53 -6.39
N ARG A 318 -3.80 24.27 -7.48
CA ARG A 318 -4.92 23.95 -8.38
C ARG A 318 -4.68 22.62 -9.09
N TYR A 319 -3.48 22.38 -9.60
CA TYR A 319 -3.08 21.13 -10.24
C TYR A 319 -3.28 19.92 -9.31
N LEU A 320 -2.77 19.99 -8.08
CA LEU A 320 -2.89 18.93 -7.09
C LEU A 320 -4.36 18.65 -6.71
N GLU A 321 -5.20 19.69 -6.62
CA GLU A 321 -6.63 19.53 -6.34
C GLU A 321 -7.40 18.93 -7.52
N LEU A 322 -7.14 19.39 -8.75
CA LEU A 322 -7.73 18.79 -9.95
C LEU A 322 -7.30 17.32 -10.11
N THR A 323 -6.04 17.02 -9.80
CA THR A 323 -5.50 15.65 -9.82
C THR A 323 -6.19 14.78 -8.78
N ARG A 324 -6.41 15.28 -7.56
CA ARG A 324 -7.17 14.59 -6.51
C ARG A 324 -8.59 14.25 -7.00
N GLN A 325 -9.31 15.22 -7.56
CA GLN A 325 -10.66 15.03 -8.07
C GLN A 325 -10.71 14.02 -9.23
N LEU A 326 -9.76 14.10 -10.16
CA LEU A 326 -9.63 13.17 -11.28
C LEU A 326 -9.45 11.73 -10.80
N ILE A 327 -8.47 11.50 -9.91
CA ILE A 327 -8.15 10.16 -9.40
C ILE A 327 -9.33 9.59 -8.63
N LEU A 328 -9.97 10.40 -7.79
CA LEU A 328 -11.14 9.99 -7.02
C LEU A 328 -12.28 9.52 -7.93
N GLU A 329 -12.65 10.34 -8.92
CA GLU A 329 -13.73 10.03 -9.85
C GLU A 329 -13.42 8.82 -10.72
N ASP A 330 -12.18 8.70 -11.20
CA ASP A 330 -11.78 7.57 -12.04
C ASP A 330 -11.73 6.26 -11.25
N LEU A 331 -11.15 6.25 -10.05
CA LEU A 331 -11.14 5.06 -9.19
C LEU A 331 -12.56 4.66 -8.75
N ARG A 332 -13.46 5.63 -8.54
CA ARG A 332 -14.89 5.35 -8.30
C ARG A 332 -15.51 4.62 -9.49
N VAL A 333 -15.25 5.08 -10.71
CA VAL A 333 -15.70 4.42 -11.94
C VAL A 333 -15.08 3.04 -12.11
N VAL A 334 -13.80 2.86 -11.73
CA VAL A 334 -13.17 1.54 -11.75
C VAL A 334 -13.90 0.58 -10.80
N LYS A 335 -14.18 1.00 -9.57
CA LYS A 335 -14.87 0.15 -8.59
C LYS A 335 -16.30 -0.20 -8.98
N THR A 336 -17.03 0.76 -9.56
CA THR A 336 -18.46 0.61 -9.85
C THR A 336 -18.74 0.03 -11.23
N LEU A 337 -18.02 0.47 -12.28
CA LEU A 337 -18.30 0.14 -13.68
C LEU A 337 -17.24 -0.78 -14.32
N CYS A 338 -15.96 -0.73 -13.92
CA CYS A 338 -14.97 -1.67 -14.48
C CYS A 338 -15.14 -3.09 -13.91
N VAL A 339 -15.39 -3.23 -12.61
CA VAL A 339 -15.44 -4.56 -11.95
C VAL A 339 -16.40 -5.55 -12.65
N PRO A 340 -17.64 -5.17 -13.05
CA PRO A 340 -18.53 -6.08 -13.76
C PRO A 340 -18.08 -6.46 -15.18
N CYS A 341 -17.27 -5.62 -15.82
CA CYS A 341 -16.86 -5.77 -17.22
C CYS A 341 -15.58 -6.59 -17.38
N PHE A 342 -14.69 -6.56 -16.39
CA PHE A 342 -13.39 -7.24 -16.43
C PHE A 342 -13.46 -8.63 -15.80
N PRO A 343 -12.71 -9.63 -16.33
CA PRO A 343 -12.61 -10.93 -15.69
C PRO A 343 -11.98 -10.82 -14.29
N PRO A 344 -12.46 -11.58 -13.27
CA PRO A 344 -11.95 -11.49 -11.90
C PRO A 344 -10.45 -11.74 -11.77
N GLN A 345 -9.85 -12.55 -12.66
CA GLN A 345 -8.41 -12.82 -12.64
C GLN A 345 -7.52 -11.61 -12.95
N TYR A 346 -8.08 -10.51 -13.48
CA TYR A 346 -7.31 -9.30 -13.76
C TYR A 346 -7.01 -8.49 -12.49
N ASP A 347 -7.84 -8.62 -11.46
CA ASP A 347 -7.78 -7.79 -10.27
C ASP A 347 -7.72 -6.29 -10.63
N ILE A 348 -8.67 -5.87 -11.48
CA ILE A 348 -8.60 -4.61 -12.21
C ILE A 348 -8.55 -3.37 -11.30
N VAL A 349 -9.19 -3.44 -10.14
CA VAL A 349 -9.17 -2.36 -9.14
C VAL A 349 -7.74 -2.14 -8.67
N ASN A 350 -7.08 -3.17 -8.14
CA ASN A 350 -5.71 -3.05 -7.67
C ASN A 350 -4.74 -2.69 -8.80
N LYS A 351 -5.00 -3.16 -10.03
CA LYS A 351 -4.22 -2.75 -11.21
C LYS A 351 -4.33 -1.26 -11.50
N PHE A 352 -5.53 -0.69 -11.56
CA PHE A 352 -5.68 0.76 -11.76
C PHE A 352 -5.10 1.55 -10.60
N VAL A 353 -5.31 1.13 -9.36
CA VAL A 353 -4.76 1.83 -8.20
C VAL A 353 -3.22 1.86 -8.28
N ASN A 354 -2.57 0.75 -8.62
CA ASN A 354 -1.13 0.70 -8.83
C ASN A 354 -0.68 1.57 -10.02
N MET A 355 -1.42 1.59 -11.13
CA MET A 355 -1.11 2.46 -12.28
C MET A 355 -1.18 3.95 -11.87
N TYR A 356 -2.26 4.37 -11.21
CA TYR A 356 -2.40 5.76 -10.73
C TYR A 356 -1.31 6.11 -9.73
N HIS A 357 -0.99 5.21 -8.80
CA HIS A 357 0.10 5.41 -7.82
C HIS A 357 1.46 5.60 -8.50
N THR A 358 1.85 4.68 -9.39
CA THR A 358 3.16 4.73 -10.07
C THR A 358 3.26 5.93 -11.01
N CYS A 359 2.24 6.20 -11.83
CA CYS A 359 2.25 7.33 -12.74
C CYS A 359 2.26 8.67 -12.00
N LEU A 360 1.48 8.81 -10.93
CA LEU A 360 1.48 10.00 -10.09
C LEU A 360 2.83 10.20 -9.38
N SER A 361 3.42 9.12 -8.83
CA SER A 361 4.75 9.17 -8.22
C SER A 361 5.78 9.67 -9.23
N ALA A 362 5.81 9.09 -10.43
CA ALA A 362 6.76 9.47 -11.48
C ALA A 362 6.61 10.95 -11.86
N HIS A 363 5.38 11.41 -12.04
CA HIS A 363 5.12 12.80 -12.40
C HIS A 363 5.46 13.79 -11.27
N LEU A 364 5.14 13.48 -10.01
CA LEU A 364 5.55 14.32 -8.88
C LEU A 364 7.06 14.37 -8.71
N GLN A 365 7.78 13.26 -8.97
CA GLN A 365 9.25 13.26 -8.94
C GLN A 365 9.83 14.16 -10.04
N GLU A 366 9.27 14.12 -11.25
CA GLU A 366 9.66 15.02 -12.34
C GLU A 366 9.44 16.50 -11.94
N LEU A 367 8.27 16.81 -11.36
CA LEU A 367 7.97 18.15 -10.85
C LEU A 367 8.95 18.61 -9.76
N ILE A 368 9.33 17.73 -8.84
CA ILE A 368 10.31 18.02 -7.79
C ILE A 368 11.70 18.27 -8.39
N GLN A 369 12.11 17.46 -9.38
CA GLN A 369 13.40 17.59 -10.07
C GLN A 369 13.50 18.89 -10.90
N ASN A 370 12.38 19.35 -11.45
CA ASN A 370 12.30 20.63 -12.16
C ASN A 370 12.42 21.85 -11.24
N GLY A 371 12.39 21.65 -9.92
CA GLY A 371 12.63 22.68 -8.92
C GLY A 371 11.33 23.31 -8.39
N LEU A 372 11.21 23.32 -7.06
CA LEU A 372 10.11 23.95 -6.34
C LEU A 372 10.56 25.29 -5.74
N GLU A 373 9.65 26.24 -5.60
CA GLU A 373 9.92 27.54 -4.97
C GLU A 373 8.89 27.87 -3.87
N GLY A 374 9.39 28.43 -2.77
CA GLY A 374 8.56 29.03 -1.73
C GLY A 374 7.48 28.09 -1.18
N ASN A 375 6.21 28.43 -1.42
CA ASN A 375 5.05 27.72 -0.90
C ASN A 375 4.72 26.41 -1.65
N GLU A 376 5.39 26.14 -2.77
CA GLU A 376 5.21 24.90 -3.52
C GLU A 376 5.68 23.68 -2.71
N TYR A 377 6.78 23.81 -1.95
CA TYR A 377 7.25 22.79 -1.02
C TYR A 377 6.17 22.37 -0.01
N VAL A 378 5.50 23.35 0.59
CA VAL A 378 4.42 23.14 1.56
C VAL A 378 3.24 22.42 0.90
N SER A 379 2.88 22.87 -0.31
CA SER A 379 1.76 22.31 -1.07
C SER A 379 1.99 20.84 -1.40
N VAL A 380 3.17 20.48 -1.91
CA VAL A 380 3.54 19.10 -2.25
C VAL A 380 3.65 18.24 -0.99
N LEU A 381 4.38 18.69 0.03
CA LEU A 381 4.56 17.92 1.28
C LEU A 381 3.21 17.65 1.96
N SER A 382 2.36 18.67 2.10
CA SER A 382 1.02 18.51 2.69
C SER A 382 0.17 17.55 1.87
N TRP A 383 0.21 17.67 0.54
CA TRP A 383 -0.62 16.82 -0.31
C TRP A 383 -0.20 15.35 -0.25
N ILE A 384 1.11 15.07 -0.27
CA ILE A 384 1.63 13.69 -0.20
C ILE A 384 1.36 13.08 1.17
N MET A 385 1.61 13.82 2.25
CA MET A 385 1.52 13.28 3.61
C MET A 385 0.09 13.19 4.13
N ASN A 386 -0.78 14.16 3.78
CA ASN A 386 -2.10 14.30 4.39
C ASN A 386 -3.24 14.03 3.41
N THR A 387 -3.15 14.52 2.17
CA THR A 387 -4.26 14.42 1.20
C THR A 387 -4.29 13.07 0.50
N TYR A 388 -3.14 12.61 -0.02
CA TYR A 388 -3.06 11.38 -0.81
C TYR A 388 -3.44 10.16 0.02
N SER A 389 -2.75 9.95 1.15
CA SER A 389 -2.97 8.81 2.06
C SER A 389 -4.22 8.95 2.93
N GLY A 390 -4.79 10.15 3.00
CA GLY A 390 -5.88 10.49 3.91
C GLY A 390 -7.29 10.26 3.37
N PRO A 391 -8.30 10.75 4.10
CA PRO A 391 -9.72 10.55 3.79
C PRO A 391 -10.19 11.32 2.55
N ASP A 392 -9.41 12.29 2.07
CA ASP A 392 -9.77 13.11 0.91
C ASP A 392 -9.51 12.41 -0.43
N LEU A 393 -8.70 11.35 -0.44
CA LEU A 393 -8.39 10.55 -1.63
C LEU A 393 -8.40 9.05 -1.35
N MET A 394 -7.31 8.44 -0.90
CA MET A 394 -7.19 6.98 -0.87
C MET A 394 -8.08 6.32 0.18
N GLN A 395 -8.22 6.93 1.37
CA GLN A 395 -9.13 6.46 2.43
C GLN A 395 -10.55 7.03 2.30
N HIS A 396 -10.87 7.71 1.20
CA HIS A 396 -12.21 8.25 0.98
C HIS A 396 -13.26 7.13 1.09
N PRO A 397 -14.45 7.34 1.71
CA PRO A 397 -15.41 6.27 1.98
C PRO A 397 -15.84 5.47 0.74
N GLU A 398 -15.87 6.10 -0.44
CA GLU A 398 -16.18 5.44 -1.71
C GLU A 398 -15.03 4.58 -2.26
N LEU A 399 -13.78 4.89 -1.88
CA LEU A 399 -12.59 4.16 -2.28
C LEU A 399 -12.14 3.18 -1.21
N ASN A 400 -11.96 3.58 0.05
CA ASN A 400 -11.53 2.71 1.15
C ASN A 400 -10.31 1.83 0.76
N ILE A 401 -9.27 2.46 0.19
CA ILE A 401 -8.05 1.80 -0.26
C ILE A 401 -7.00 1.95 0.84
N ASP A 402 -6.47 0.83 1.30
CA ASP A 402 -5.36 0.82 2.26
C ASP A 402 -4.04 1.08 1.54
N THR A 403 -3.43 2.23 1.83
CA THR A 403 -2.14 2.66 1.25
C THR A 403 -0.95 1.87 1.78
N SER A 404 -1.09 1.17 2.91
CA SER A 404 -0.01 0.33 3.46
C SER A 404 0.36 -0.85 2.55
N VAL A 405 -0.57 -1.31 1.71
CA VAL A 405 -0.36 -2.42 0.78
C VAL A 405 0.45 -2.00 -0.44
N ILE A 406 0.35 -0.73 -0.85
CA ILE A 406 0.95 -0.20 -2.07
C ILE A 406 2.28 0.49 -1.76
N GLY A 407 2.41 1.04 -0.56
CA GLY A 407 3.56 1.80 -0.12
C GLY A 407 3.34 3.32 -0.19
N PRO A 408 4.31 4.10 0.31
CA PRO A 408 4.25 5.55 0.25
C PRO A 408 4.38 6.04 -1.20
N LEU A 409 3.69 7.15 -1.53
CA LEU A 409 3.69 7.70 -2.90
C LEU A 409 5.07 8.11 -3.38
N LEU A 410 5.87 8.70 -2.50
CA LEU A 410 7.29 8.95 -2.72
C LEU A 410 8.09 8.15 -1.69
N SER A 411 9.32 7.77 -2.04
CA SER A 411 10.19 7.10 -1.08
C SER A 411 10.54 8.04 0.08
N ASN A 412 10.81 7.47 1.25
CA ASN A 412 11.13 8.27 2.44
C ASN A 412 12.37 9.14 2.21
N GLU A 413 13.34 8.67 1.42
CA GLU A 413 14.54 9.44 1.07
C GLU A 413 14.19 10.71 0.29
N VAL A 414 13.28 10.63 -0.68
CA VAL A 414 12.82 11.78 -1.48
C VAL A 414 12.05 12.77 -0.59
N VAL A 415 11.22 12.26 0.32
CA VAL A 415 10.47 13.11 1.27
C VAL A 415 11.42 13.81 2.24
N GLU A 416 12.42 13.13 2.77
CA GLU A 416 13.45 13.71 3.64
C GLU A 416 14.28 14.77 2.92
N GLU A 417 14.67 14.52 1.67
CA GLU A 417 15.36 15.50 0.84
C GLU A 417 14.49 16.74 0.60
N LEU A 418 13.20 16.54 0.30
CA LEU A 418 12.23 17.63 0.10
C LEU A 418 12.04 18.47 1.37
N GLN A 419 11.94 17.82 2.55
CA GLN A 419 11.90 18.50 3.84
C GLN A 419 13.18 19.29 4.10
N SER A 420 14.35 18.72 3.80
CA SER A 420 15.65 19.38 3.95
C SER A 420 15.77 20.62 3.07
N LEU A 421 15.37 20.53 1.80
CA LEU A 421 15.34 21.67 0.87
C LEU A 421 14.39 22.77 1.33
N TYR A 422 13.21 22.40 1.82
CA TYR A 422 12.26 23.35 2.40
C TYR A 422 12.84 24.07 3.62
N LEU A 423 13.44 23.33 4.57
CA LEU A 423 14.07 23.90 5.76
C LEU A 423 15.25 24.81 5.40
N LYS A 424 16.06 24.46 4.40
CA LYS A 424 17.15 25.30 3.89
C LYS A 424 16.62 26.60 3.27
N ASN A 425 15.50 26.54 2.55
CA ASN A 425 14.87 27.75 2.01
C ASN A 425 14.31 28.63 3.14
N MET A 426 13.68 28.02 4.15
CA MET A 426 13.24 28.71 5.37
C MET A 426 14.41 29.38 6.09
N GLU A 427 15.54 28.69 6.23
CA GLU A 427 16.76 29.21 6.85
C GLU A 427 17.26 30.47 6.16
N ARG A 428 17.36 30.44 4.83
CA ARG A 428 17.76 31.60 4.02
C ARG A 428 16.79 32.77 4.20
N ASN A 429 15.49 32.49 4.18
CA ASN A 429 14.47 33.52 4.38
C ASN A 429 14.56 34.15 5.77
N TYR A 430 14.79 33.35 6.81
CA TYR A 430 15.03 33.84 8.17
C TYR A 430 16.27 34.73 8.23
N MET A 431 17.38 34.31 7.63
CA MET A 431 18.62 35.08 7.61
C MET A 431 18.42 36.45 6.95
N ASP A 432 17.85 36.48 5.74
CA ASP A 432 17.61 37.72 5.01
C ASP A 432 16.69 38.67 5.78
N TRP A 433 15.65 38.13 6.41
CA TRP A 433 14.65 38.92 7.12
C TRP A 433 15.16 39.43 8.47
N MET A 434 15.87 38.58 9.23
CA MET A 434 16.54 38.96 10.47
C MET A 434 17.66 39.99 10.23
N GLN A 435 18.40 39.88 9.12
CA GLN A 435 19.40 40.88 8.73
C GLN A 435 18.75 42.24 8.43
N LYS A 436 17.65 42.26 7.66
CA LYS A 436 16.89 43.50 7.42
C LYS A 436 16.35 44.11 8.70
N THR A 437 15.86 43.28 9.61
CA THR A 437 15.38 43.72 10.94
C THR A 437 16.52 44.33 11.76
N LEU A 438 17.71 43.73 11.72
CA LEU A 438 18.90 44.27 12.39
C LEU A 438 19.37 45.60 11.79
N GLU A 439 19.36 45.75 10.46
CA GLU A 439 19.76 47.01 9.83
C GLU A 439 18.81 48.15 10.19
N LYS A 440 17.50 47.87 10.29
CA LYS A 440 16.51 48.83 10.78
C LYS A 440 16.78 49.24 12.24
N GLU A 441 17.06 48.27 13.11
CA GLU A 441 17.46 48.56 14.50
C GLU A 441 18.70 49.46 14.57
N LYS A 442 19.74 49.17 13.77
CA LYS A 442 20.97 49.98 13.71
C LYS A 442 20.72 51.41 13.22
N GLU A 443 19.75 51.60 12.33
CA GLU A 443 19.34 52.92 11.86
C GLU A 443 18.61 53.67 12.99
N ASP A 444 17.66 53.00 13.65
CA ASP A 444 16.90 53.57 14.76
C ASP A 444 17.81 54.03 15.91
N TRP A 445 18.82 53.24 16.28
CA TRP A 445 19.77 53.63 17.33
C TRP A 445 20.58 54.90 17.02
N ARG A 446 20.69 55.28 15.74
CA ARG A 446 21.39 56.49 15.29
C ARG A 446 20.44 57.66 15.07
N LYS A 447 19.12 57.47 15.16
CA LYS A 447 18.17 58.57 15.05
C LYS A 447 18.38 59.52 16.22
N GLY A 448 18.38 60.82 15.93
CA GLY A 448 18.43 61.89 16.94
C GLY A 448 17.14 62.05 17.74
N THR A 449 16.31 61.00 17.82
CA THR A 449 15.04 60.96 18.54
C THR A 449 15.15 59.93 19.67
N ALA A 450 14.44 60.18 20.78
CA ALA A 450 14.33 59.20 21.86
C ALA A 450 13.65 57.91 21.34
N PRO A 451 13.98 56.72 21.89
CA PRO A 451 13.24 55.51 21.57
C PRO A 451 11.76 55.70 21.92
N GLU A 452 10.87 55.22 21.06
CA GLU A 452 9.44 55.18 21.37
C GLU A 452 9.25 54.29 22.61
N GLY A 453 8.72 54.88 23.69
CA GLY A 453 8.29 54.13 24.87
C GLY A 453 6.87 53.66 24.66
N ASP A 454 6.52 52.48 25.19
CA ASP A 454 5.13 52.07 25.22
C ASP A 454 4.36 52.99 26.19
N ASP A 455 3.32 53.67 25.69
CA ASP A 455 2.53 54.67 26.43
C ASP A 455 1.84 54.08 27.68
N GLN A 456 1.78 52.74 27.78
CA GLN A 456 1.12 52.01 28.87
C GLN A 456 2.04 51.60 30.03
N ASP A 457 3.30 51.24 29.77
CA ASP A 457 4.21 50.67 30.78
C ASP A 457 5.49 51.48 31.03
N GLY A 458 5.78 52.51 30.22
CA GLY A 458 6.94 53.39 30.41
C GLY A 458 8.31 52.73 30.20
N TYR A 459 8.33 51.50 29.67
CA TYR A 459 9.55 50.80 29.27
C TYR A 459 9.92 51.12 27.82
N PHE A 460 11.21 51.30 27.56
CA PHE A 460 11.71 51.40 26.18
C PHE A 460 11.87 50.01 25.59
N HIS A 461 11.16 49.73 24.51
CA HIS A 461 11.25 48.50 23.72
C HIS A 461 11.28 48.85 22.23
N THR A 462 11.86 47.99 21.41
CA THR A 462 11.59 48.03 19.98
C THR A 462 10.72 46.84 19.58
N VAL A 463 10.10 46.95 18.41
CA VAL A 463 9.24 45.89 17.85
C VAL A 463 10.05 44.68 17.32
N ALA A 464 11.38 44.74 17.28
CA ALA A 464 12.22 43.71 16.68
C ALA A 464 12.03 42.29 17.27
N PRO A 465 11.98 42.08 18.60
CA PRO A 465 11.74 40.74 19.16
C PRO A 465 10.39 40.17 18.75
N VAL A 466 9.33 40.99 18.82
CA VAL A 466 7.96 40.60 18.44
C VAL A 466 7.90 40.22 16.97
N ILE A 467 8.48 41.05 16.10
CA ILE A 467 8.56 40.85 14.66
C ILE A 467 9.24 39.51 14.32
N ILE A 468 10.40 39.22 14.92
CA ILE A 468 11.13 37.94 14.72
C ILE A 468 10.32 36.73 15.16
N PHE A 469 9.76 36.75 16.36
CA PHE A 469 9.00 35.61 16.86
C PHE A 469 7.66 35.43 16.16
N GLN A 470 7.01 36.52 15.70
CA GLN A 470 5.79 36.43 14.89
C GLN A 470 6.05 35.78 13.53
N MET A 471 7.16 36.11 12.86
CA MET A 471 7.56 35.44 11.62
C MET A 471 7.83 33.95 11.85
N ILE A 472 8.53 33.59 12.92
CA ILE A 472 8.79 32.19 13.27
C ILE A 472 7.46 31.46 13.54
N ASP A 473 6.58 32.06 14.34
CA ASP A 473 5.28 31.48 14.67
C ASP A 473 4.45 31.17 13.41
N GLN A 474 4.38 32.12 12.46
CA GLN A 474 3.69 31.90 11.19
C GLN A 474 4.25 30.70 10.41
N ASN A 475 5.57 30.54 10.35
CA ASN A 475 6.21 29.41 9.67
C ASN A 475 6.00 28.09 10.41
N LEU A 476 6.04 28.10 11.74
CA LEU A 476 5.76 26.92 12.57
C LEU A 476 4.29 26.48 12.43
N GLN A 477 3.34 27.41 12.36
CA GLN A 477 1.94 27.11 12.09
C GLN A 477 1.76 26.40 10.74
N VAL A 478 2.48 26.84 9.70
CA VAL A 478 2.45 26.19 8.37
C VAL A 478 3.04 24.77 8.43
N THR A 479 4.18 24.57 9.08
CA THR A 479 4.75 23.22 9.20
C THR A 479 3.86 22.26 10.00
N LYS A 480 3.08 22.79 10.96
CA LYS A 480 2.11 22.03 11.74
C LYS A 480 0.97 21.46 10.89
N THR A 481 0.61 22.11 9.79
CA THR A 481 -0.40 21.57 8.86
C THR A 481 0.15 20.44 8.00
N ILE A 482 1.47 20.27 7.92
CA ILE A 482 2.13 19.21 7.15
C ILE A 482 2.38 18.00 8.05
N SER A 483 3.27 18.14 9.03
CA SER A 483 3.60 17.05 9.95
C SER A 483 4.22 17.57 11.24
N GLN A 484 3.99 16.82 12.32
CA GLN A 484 4.51 17.16 13.64
C GLN A 484 6.05 17.05 13.71
N GLU A 485 6.63 16.09 12.99
CA GLU A 485 8.07 15.91 12.90
C GLU A 485 8.76 17.08 12.16
N LEU A 486 8.18 17.52 11.03
CA LEU A 486 8.70 18.69 10.31
C LEU A 486 8.60 19.97 11.14
N THR A 487 7.51 20.13 11.89
CA THR A 487 7.34 21.25 12.82
C THR A 487 8.45 21.29 13.86
N PHE A 488 8.83 20.12 14.39
CA PHE A 488 9.91 20.02 15.35
C PHE A 488 11.28 20.36 14.73
N LYS A 489 11.58 19.85 13.52
CA LYS A 489 12.80 20.23 12.78
C LYS A 489 12.86 21.73 12.51
N ALA A 490 11.73 22.33 12.12
CA ALA A 490 11.61 23.78 11.90
C ALA A 490 11.79 24.58 13.19
N LEU A 491 11.33 24.07 14.34
CA LEU A 491 11.54 24.69 15.65
C LEU A 491 13.03 24.73 16.01
N LEU A 492 13.75 23.62 15.85
CA LEU A 492 15.21 23.56 16.09
C LEU A 492 15.97 24.53 15.20
N LEU A 493 15.61 24.59 13.92
CA LEU A 493 16.16 25.55 12.96
C LEU A 493 15.90 26.99 13.41
N SER A 494 14.66 27.29 13.83
CA SER A 494 14.25 28.62 14.31
C SER A 494 15.07 29.05 15.54
N MET A 495 15.27 28.16 16.52
CA MET A 495 16.14 28.44 17.68
C MET A 495 17.58 28.73 17.27
N GLY A 496 18.11 27.96 16.31
CA GLY A 496 19.44 28.19 15.74
C GLY A 496 19.57 29.57 15.09
N GLN A 497 18.58 29.97 14.30
CA GLN A 497 18.58 31.28 13.62
C GLN A 497 18.43 32.45 14.59
N VAL A 498 17.58 32.35 15.61
CA VAL A 498 17.48 33.38 16.65
C VAL A 498 18.79 33.51 17.43
N THR A 499 19.48 32.40 17.70
CA THR A 499 20.81 32.41 18.32
C THR A 499 21.84 33.12 17.42
N GLN A 500 21.80 32.87 16.11
CA GLN A 500 22.67 33.53 15.14
C GLN A 500 22.39 35.03 15.04
N TYR A 501 21.11 35.43 15.02
CA TYR A 501 20.70 36.82 15.11
C TYR A 501 21.24 37.47 16.39
N GLY A 502 21.15 36.80 17.55
CA GLY A 502 21.70 37.30 18.81
C GLY A 502 23.20 37.63 18.71
N LYS A 503 24.00 36.79 18.03
CA LYS A 503 25.42 37.08 17.77
C LYS A 503 25.61 38.32 16.89
N MET A 504 24.85 38.44 15.80
CA MET A 504 24.89 39.63 14.93
C MET A 504 24.43 40.90 15.67
N TYR A 505 23.40 40.77 16.53
CA TYR A 505 22.88 41.83 17.38
C TYR A 505 23.96 42.30 18.37
N ARG A 506 24.70 41.37 19.00
CA ARG A 506 25.85 41.69 19.86
C ARG A 506 26.93 42.46 19.13
N GLU A 507 27.33 42.02 17.94
CA GLU A 507 28.35 42.70 17.14
C GLU A 507 27.90 44.12 16.79
N ALA A 508 26.62 44.30 16.44
CA ALA A 508 26.02 45.60 16.20
C ALA A 508 26.04 46.50 17.46
N ILE A 509 25.74 45.95 18.63
CA ILE A 509 25.79 46.67 19.92
C ILE A 509 27.23 47.11 20.24
N VAL A 510 28.21 46.23 20.03
CA VAL A 510 29.63 46.55 20.26
C VAL A 510 30.08 47.69 19.33
N GLN A 511 29.72 47.62 18.05
CA GLN A 511 30.00 48.68 17.07
C GLN A 511 29.31 50.01 17.45
N PHE A 512 28.07 49.95 17.92
CA PHE A 512 27.33 51.12 18.40
C PHE A 512 28.02 51.78 19.60
N LYS A 513 28.49 50.97 20.57
CA LYS A 513 29.27 51.47 21.71
C LYS A 513 30.57 52.13 21.28
N ILE A 514 31.37 51.47 20.43
CA ILE A 514 32.67 52.00 19.97
C ILE A 514 32.49 53.38 19.33
N ARG A 515 31.54 53.51 18.38
CA ARG A 515 31.30 54.79 17.68
C ARG A 515 30.83 55.90 18.60
N HIS A 516 29.98 55.60 19.59
CA HIS A 516 29.57 56.62 20.56
C HIS A 516 30.74 57.11 21.44
N PHE A 517 31.68 56.23 21.77
CA PHE A 517 32.87 56.63 22.55
C PHE A 517 33.94 57.31 21.69
N GLU A 518 33.97 57.09 20.38
CA GLU A 518 34.77 57.86 19.43
C GLU A 518 34.25 59.30 19.31
N ASP A 519 32.92 59.49 19.24
CA ASP A 519 32.30 60.82 19.19
C ASP A 519 30.96 60.85 19.94
N ARG A 520 30.99 61.39 21.16
CA ARG A 520 29.82 61.48 22.05
C ARG A 520 28.71 62.39 21.53
N SER A 521 29.01 63.25 20.55
CA SER A 521 28.03 64.18 19.97
C SER A 521 27.10 63.52 18.94
N GLN A 522 27.47 62.36 18.40
CA GLN A 522 26.73 61.69 17.32
C GLN A 522 25.45 60.98 17.79
N VAL A 523 25.36 60.60 19.07
CA VAL A 523 24.22 59.82 19.59
C VAL A 523 23.72 60.44 20.90
N PRO A 524 22.82 61.44 20.84
CA PRO A 524 22.34 62.16 22.03
C PRO A 524 21.52 61.27 22.99
N TYR A 525 20.86 60.22 22.48
CA TYR A 525 20.02 59.31 23.28
C TYR A 525 20.68 57.96 23.58
N PHE A 526 22.01 57.88 23.60
CA PHE A 526 22.77 56.64 23.76
C PHE A 526 22.30 55.78 24.95
N THR A 527 22.15 56.37 26.13
CA THR A 527 21.70 55.64 27.34
C THR A 527 20.30 55.05 27.19
N HIS A 528 19.38 55.77 26.53
CA HIS A 528 18.01 55.30 26.30
C HIS A 528 18.01 54.09 25.35
N TYR A 529 18.79 54.14 24.26
CA TYR A 529 18.93 53.01 23.36
C TYR A 529 19.63 51.80 24.00
N ILE A 530 20.63 52.00 24.87
CA ILE A 530 21.23 50.89 25.63
C ILE A 530 20.21 50.23 26.58
N ILE A 531 19.36 51.01 27.25
CA ILE A 531 18.27 50.47 28.08
C ILE A 531 17.27 49.70 27.20
N THR A 532 16.91 50.24 26.04
CA THR A 532 16.02 49.59 25.05
C THR A 532 16.58 48.24 24.59
N ILE A 533 17.86 48.19 24.24
CA ILE A 533 18.56 46.96 23.82
C ILE A 533 18.54 45.91 24.95
N VAL A 534 18.75 46.32 26.20
CA VAL A 534 18.70 45.43 27.36
C VAL A 534 17.30 44.87 27.57
N ASN A 535 16.28 45.72 27.47
CA ASN A 535 14.88 45.35 27.56
C ASN A 535 14.48 44.40 26.42
N ASN A 536 14.94 44.64 25.19
CA ASN A 536 14.74 43.75 24.06
C ASN A 536 15.36 42.37 24.30
N CYS A 537 16.58 42.29 24.85
CA CYS A 537 17.21 41.00 25.20
C CYS A 537 16.37 40.21 26.22
N LEU A 538 15.75 40.87 27.21
CA LEU A 538 14.82 40.22 28.14
C LEU A 538 13.58 39.72 27.41
N HIS A 539 13.03 40.53 26.50
CA HIS A 539 11.85 40.15 25.72
C HIS A 539 12.13 38.97 24.78
N PHE A 540 13.32 38.89 24.16
CA PHE A 540 13.74 37.70 23.39
C PHE A 540 13.75 36.41 24.24
N VAL A 541 14.18 36.50 25.51
CA VAL A 541 14.18 35.37 26.45
C VAL A 541 12.75 34.93 26.79
N GLU A 542 11.86 35.88 27.06
CA GLU A 542 10.45 35.59 27.35
C GLU A 542 9.73 34.95 26.16
N LEU A 543 9.88 35.53 24.96
CA LEU A 543 9.27 34.99 23.74
C LEU A 543 9.84 33.62 23.36
N ALA A 544 11.13 33.36 23.61
CA ALA A 544 11.73 32.03 23.41
C ALA A 544 11.11 30.99 24.35
N GLN A 545 10.83 31.36 25.60
CA GLN A 545 10.16 30.48 26.57
C GLN A 545 8.70 30.21 26.18
N GLN A 546 7.98 31.23 25.68
CA GLN A 546 6.61 31.06 25.17
C GLN A 546 6.59 30.13 23.95
N MET A 547 7.50 30.32 23.00
CA MET A 547 7.64 29.46 21.82
C MET A 547 7.91 28.00 22.22
N LYS A 548 8.76 27.78 23.25
CA LYS A 548 8.97 26.44 23.83
C LYS A 548 7.65 25.83 24.31
N GLN A 549 6.85 26.56 25.09
CA GLN A 549 5.59 26.04 25.64
C GLN A 549 4.58 25.65 24.54
N LEU A 550 4.59 26.34 23.40
CA LEU A 550 3.62 26.12 22.32
C LEU A 550 3.99 24.97 21.37
N TYR A 551 5.28 24.78 21.08
CA TYR A 551 5.73 23.89 20.00
C TYR A 551 6.61 22.73 20.46
N TRP A 552 7.06 22.72 21.72
CA TRP A 552 7.88 21.62 22.24
C TRP A 552 7.04 20.39 22.54
N ILE A 553 7.51 19.23 22.08
CA ILE A 553 6.89 17.93 22.34
C ILE A 553 7.83 17.12 23.23
N PRO A 554 7.44 16.81 24.48
CA PRO A 554 8.25 15.99 25.38
C PRO A 554 8.52 14.60 24.77
N GLY A 555 9.77 14.13 24.84
CA GLY A 555 10.19 12.79 24.40
C GLY A 555 10.76 12.70 22.99
N LEU A 556 10.72 13.76 22.18
CA LEU A 556 11.28 13.79 20.82
C LEU A 556 12.53 14.66 20.77
N HIS A 557 13.72 14.06 20.64
CA HIS A 557 15.02 14.77 20.56
C HIS A 557 15.26 15.84 21.66
N ASP A 558 14.78 15.58 22.88
CA ASP A 558 14.82 16.54 23.99
C ASP A 558 16.23 17.10 24.29
N ASN A 559 17.28 16.27 24.16
CA ASN A 559 18.66 16.69 24.41
C ASN A 559 19.15 17.76 23.41
N GLU A 560 18.81 17.62 22.13
CA GLU A 560 19.22 18.58 21.10
C GLU A 560 18.40 19.87 21.23
N ALA A 561 17.09 19.73 21.43
CA ALA A 561 16.21 20.87 21.65
C ALA A 561 16.61 21.66 22.92
N ALA A 562 16.99 20.96 24.00
CA ALA A 562 17.43 21.57 25.25
C ALA A 562 18.73 22.34 25.05
N SER A 563 19.70 21.74 24.37
CA SER A 563 20.97 22.39 24.03
C SER A 563 20.76 23.64 23.17
N LYS A 564 19.91 23.58 22.14
CA LYS A 564 19.59 24.74 21.28
C LYS A 564 18.87 25.85 22.03
N LEU A 565 17.91 25.51 22.89
CA LEU A 565 17.21 26.47 23.72
C LEU A 565 18.15 27.12 24.74
N GLU A 566 18.98 26.34 25.42
CA GLU A 566 19.96 26.84 26.38
C GLU A 566 20.97 27.79 25.70
N ALA A 567 21.44 27.44 24.49
CA ALA A 567 22.30 28.31 23.70
C ALA A 567 21.63 29.64 23.33
N LEU A 568 20.34 29.61 22.95
CA LEU A 568 19.56 30.82 22.67
C LEU A 568 19.44 31.69 23.92
N LEU A 569 18.96 31.12 25.03
CA LEU A 569 18.77 31.85 26.28
C LEU A 569 20.10 32.44 26.78
N SER A 570 21.18 31.65 26.73
CA SER A 570 22.52 32.08 27.14
C SER A 570 23.04 33.24 26.29
N THR A 571 22.73 33.25 24.98
CA THR A 571 23.15 34.32 24.07
C THR A 571 22.60 35.67 24.51
N PHE A 572 21.28 35.78 24.71
CA PHE A 572 20.66 37.04 25.13
C PHE A 572 20.90 37.39 26.61
N GLN A 573 21.01 36.39 27.51
CA GLN A 573 21.42 36.62 28.90
C GLN A 573 22.86 37.12 29.03
N PHE A 574 23.76 36.69 28.15
CA PHE A 574 25.13 37.22 28.09
C PHE A 574 25.17 38.67 27.57
N HIS A 575 24.28 39.05 26.66
CA HIS A 575 24.17 40.45 26.21
C HIS A 575 23.71 41.37 27.35
N PHE A 576 22.81 40.88 28.22
CA PHE A 576 22.42 41.58 29.46
C PHE A 576 23.63 41.84 30.39
N SER A 577 24.49 40.84 30.61
CA SER A 577 25.64 40.99 31.52
C SER A 577 26.75 41.90 30.98
N THR A 578 26.90 42.01 29.67
CA THR A 578 27.89 42.88 28.99
C THR A 578 27.38 44.27 28.64
N ALA A 579 26.06 44.49 28.62
CA ALA A 579 25.45 45.80 28.48
C ALA A 579 25.40 46.58 29.80
N SER A 580 25.36 45.90 30.95
CA SER A 580 25.45 46.52 32.27
C SER A 580 26.87 47.09 32.50
N PRO A 581 27.03 48.35 32.96
CA PRO A 581 28.35 48.91 33.25
C PRO A 581 29.04 48.11 34.36
N SER A 582 30.35 47.90 34.21
CA SER A 582 31.20 47.32 35.25
C SER A 582 31.19 48.19 36.52
N PRO A 583 31.38 47.62 37.73
CA PRO A 583 31.29 48.37 38.99
C PRO A 583 32.38 49.44 39.18
N THR A 584 33.31 49.58 38.22
CA THR A 584 34.54 50.36 38.38
C THR A 584 34.42 51.81 37.91
N THR A 585 33.30 52.22 37.30
CA THR A 585 33.05 53.64 37.02
C THR A 585 32.30 54.24 38.21
N ARG A 586 33.04 54.87 39.13
CA ARG A 586 32.43 55.67 40.21
C ARG A 586 31.53 56.73 39.59
N LEU A 587 30.30 56.81 40.10
CA LEU A 587 29.27 57.81 39.78
C LEU A 587 29.67 59.27 40.12
N ALA A 588 30.96 59.56 40.33
CA ALA A 588 31.48 60.85 40.82
C ALA A 588 32.15 61.71 39.74
N ASP A 589 32.35 61.22 38.50
CA ASP A 589 33.08 61.93 37.45
C ASP A 589 32.19 62.48 36.31
N LEU A 590 30.88 62.64 36.53
CA LEU A 590 29.98 63.34 35.59
C LEU A 590 29.83 64.82 36.00
N PRO A 591 29.96 65.78 35.07
CA PRO A 591 29.74 67.20 35.39
C PRO A 591 28.26 67.43 35.73
N PRO A 592 27.94 68.40 36.62
CA PRO A 592 26.58 68.62 37.08
C PRO A 592 25.76 69.28 35.96
N MET A 593 24.92 68.49 35.27
CA MET A 593 23.88 69.02 34.40
C MET A 593 22.65 69.33 35.24
N GLY A 594 22.31 70.62 35.37
CA GLY A 594 21.16 71.08 36.11
C GLY A 594 19.83 70.72 35.43
N CYS A 595 19.06 69.81 36.04
CA CYS A 595 17.60 69.85 36.11
C CYS A 595 17.10 68.87 37.19
N PRO A 596 15.99 69.19 37.89
CA PRO A 596 15.65 68.55 39.16
C PRO A 596 14.86 67.25 38.98
N ALA A 597 15.14 66.29 39.88
CA ALA A 597 14.35 65.11 40.21
C ALA A 597 14.17 64.02 39.13
N PHE A 598 15.14 63.10 39.07
CA PHE A 598 14.86 61.70 38.71
C PHE A 598 15.48 60.78 39.77
N HIS A 599 14.62 60.25 40.64
CA HIS A 599 14.97 59.04 41.38
C HIS A 599 15.17 57.92 40.36
N LEU A 600 16.31 57.23 40.43
CA LEU A 600 16.60 55.99 39.69
C LEU A 600 16.41 54.80 40.65
N PRO A 601 15.22 54.18 40.78
CA PRO A 601 15.05 52.98 41.59
C PRO A 601 14.72 51.74 40.76
N TYR A 602 15.35 51.47 39.60
CA TYR A 602 14.93 50.28 38.81
C TYR A 602 16.02 49.39 38.21
N LEU A 603 17.31 49.75 38.29
CA LEU A 603 18.41 48.83 37.94
C LEU A 603 18.66 47.73 39.00
N ALA A 604 18.19 47.91 40.23
CA ALA A 604 18.36 46.94 41.32
C ALA A 604 17.23 45.89 41.40
N HIS A 605 16.04 46.17 40.87
CA HIS A 605 14.86 45.31 41.04
C HIS A 605 14.84 44.14 40.01
N SER A 606 15.35 44.35 38.80
CA SER A 606 15.44 43.30 37.76
C SER A 606 16.48 42.22 38.12
N LYS A 607 17.64 42.63 38.65
CA LYS A 607 18.71 41.71 39.10
C LYS A 607 18.26 40.83 40.27
N SER A 608 17.51 41.39 41.23
CA SER A 608 16.97 40.67 42.39
C SER A 608 15.84 39.70 41.99
N THR A 609 14.96 40.12 41.08
CA THR A 609 13.80 39.31 40.67
C THR A 609 14.19 38.15 39.75
N LEU A 610 15.16 38.35 38.84
CA LEU A 610 15.69 37.28 37.97
C LEU A 610 16.65 36.34 38.72
N MET A 611 17.52 36.83 39.62
CA MET A 611 18.35 35.94 40.46
C MET A 611 17.50 35.14 41.46
N GLY A 612 16.37 35.71 41.91
CA GLY A 612 15.36 35.00 42.70
C GLY A 612 14.68 33.90 41.88
N LYS A 613 14.12 34.26 40.71
CA LYS A 613 13.40 33.33 39.82
C LYS A 613 14.27 32.22 39.22
N CYS A 614 15.52 32.51 38.81
CA CYS A 614 16.47 31.51 38.31
C CYS A 614 16.94 30.54 39.41
N LYS A 615 17.07 30.99 40.67
CA LYS A 615 17.41 30.10 41.79
C LYS A 615 16.25 29.18 42.16
N THR A 616 15.03 29.69 42.19
CA THR A 616 13.84 28.85 42.44
C THR A 616 13.55 27.88 41.30
N GLN A 617 13.77 28.26 40.03
CA GLN A 617 13.55 27.36 38.89
C GLN A 617 14.67 26.31 38.78
N SER A 618 15.94 26.68 39.01
CA SER A 618 17.04 25.70 39.04
C SER A 618 16.96 24.74 40.24
N GLN A 619 16.33 25.14 41.36
CA GLN A 619 15.99 24.23 42.44
C GLN A 619 14.82 23.30 42.08
N TYR A 620 13.78 23.80 41.43
CA TYR A 620 12.66 22.98 40.94
C TYR A 620 13.12 21.95 39.89
N ASP A 621 13.92 22.36 38.91
CA ASP A 621 14.44 21.48 37.86
C ASP A 621 15.44 20.44 38.43
N ARG A 622 16.19 20.77 39.51
CA ARG A 622 17.03 19.80 40.23
C ARG A 622 16.23 18.84 41.10
N GLU A 623 15.15 19.30 41.72
CA GLU A 623 14.27 18.46 42.53
C GLU A 623 13.44 17.50 41.66
N GLU A 624 12.99 17.92 40.46
CA GLU A 624 12.34 17.04 39.47
C GLU A 624 13.33 15.99 38.93
N VAL A 625 14.54 16.38 38.52
CA VAL A 625 15.56 15.43 38.05
C VAL A 625 15.97 14.44 39.15
N GLN A 626 15.99 14.85 40.43
CA GLN A 626 16.24 13.96 41.58
C GLN A 626 15.04 13.08 41.97
N THR A 627 13.81 13.52 41.74
CA THR A 627 12.62 12.67 41.95
C THR A 627 12.47 11.63 40.83
N PHE A 628 12.83 11.95 39.58
CA PHE A 628 12.84 10.99 38.47
C PHE A 628 13.96 9.94 38.59
N THR A 629 15.15 10.30 39.11
CA THR A 629 16.22 9.32 39.38
C THR A 629 15.87 8.39 40.55
N LYS A 630 15.23 8.90 41.61
CA LYS A 630 14.76 8.05 42.73
C LYS A 630 13.55 7.16 42.37
N ALA A 631 12.67 7.61 41.47
CA ALA A 631 11.55 6.79 40.98
C ALA A 631 12.04 5.62 40.10
N GLY A 632 13.10 5.81 39.30
CA GLY A 632 13.72 4.75 38.50
C GLY A 632 14.49 3.70 39.33
N GLU A 633 15.09 4.10 40.45
CA GLU A 633 15.79 3.19 41.38
C GLU A 633 14.84 2.41 42.30
N GLN A 634 13.61 2.90 42.53
CA GLN A 634 12.59 2.15 43.30
C GLN A 634 11.79 1.15 42.46
N SER A 635 11.71 1.31 41.13
CA SER A 635 11.07 0.33 40.24
C SER A 635 11.96 -0.88 39.89
N SER A 636 13.25 -0.84 40.19
CA SER A 636 14.23 -1.90 39.86
C SER A 636 14.51 -2.87 41.01
N ASN A 637 13.86 -2.72 42.17
CA ASN A 637 14.14 -3.54 43.38
C ASN A 637 12.93 -4.30 43.96
N HIS A 638 11.85 -4.49 43.20
CA HIS A 638 10.75 -5.42 43.52
C HIS A 638 10.45 -6.33 42.33
N GLY A 639 11.29 -7.34 42.16
CA GLY A 639 11.16 -8.39 41.16
C GLY A 639 12.11 -9.53 41.49
N GLY A 640 11.93 -10.14 42.66
CA GLY A 640 12.85 -11.15 43.18
C GLY A 640 12.38 -11.81 44.48
N MET A 641 11.17 -12.37 44.48
CA MET A 641 10.80 -13.61 45.20
C MET A 641 9.47 -14.14 44.66
#